data_AF-A2DLI6-F1
#
_entry.id   AF-A2DLI6-F1
#
_cell.length_a   1.000
_cell.length_b   1.000
_cell.length_c   1.000
_cell.angle_alpha   90.00
_cell.angle_beta   90.00
_cell.angle_gamma   90.00
#
_symmetry.space_group_name_H-M   'P 1'
#
loop_
_entity.id
_entity.type
_entity.pdbx_description
1 polymer ?
#
loop_
_entity_poly.entity_id
_entity_poly.type
_entity_poly.pdbx_seq_one_letter_code
_entity_poly.pdbx_strand_id
1 'polypeptide(L)'
;MEEELELYHFLKKHVPQTSNESIVEFMENVEAKREKLVRIHRIITISPFLTSKISFEGLIPQLHYLPSFIFRPQEVIPPKISPQILQQVAQLYQMVQQDASNLFQAVLKLKGTTSFYFLIQSSIPSIYGFFSSKEHIQLAFPFYVNAVSIEDKSIATEILLPFFRTPCMYRFYESSVFSLSERMRSETRFKKGKLPDSILLYYQQILLQAIDSSLPLLTQSHTTLLKMMLQQWGETDFINFFINTLLYEFSATWFQNNSLELRIPILRSIFDLIINDEKIKSEICEKVQANTSNLELPNNYISFGHQYILILTTSADFVTVLNAYSQVKSIPMSIINAKADITNNFHLFWVKIFYRRNIPQIQINRPIVFSQTYKMPEGASDYERIFLHLESQTNDPYDQLINSKELGFVSNDVREYILRRTISYQVSQSRKFERMMEFRLCSKQLDRWIEISEAGLRLSITQIAEKAANMAFERGYKYMNFAFRKASTMFDERLLRQMQFLVLAQSYFSKYISGLEKDINKVNDWWFNLLQQKNTALDDIYIEFTTKSANGLFWECVEVLQTISLEDFKISFRNIMRVVRNIDQIATTHSHEREIMKTRSLLEKAVILGKSFNLLSIYLAIGPICMDNQAFKDLCTEEEQRYWVIFEALIFTLLNNETEMYTIISKVQEKLRNIEKDGDDSIEEN
;
A
#
# COMPACT_ATOMS: atom_id res chain seq x y z
N MET A 1 22.22 47.17 -19.30
CA MET A 1 23.31 46.33 -19.85
C MET A 1 24.11 45.64 -18.75
N GLU A 2 24.68 46.34 -17.76
CA GLU A 2 25.47 45.69 -16.69
C GLU A 2 24.65 44.71 -15.83
N GLU A 3 23.47 45.12 -15.34
CA GLU A 3 22.52 44.22 -14.64
C GLU A 3 22.08 43.01 -15.49
N GLU A 4 21.97 43.20 -16.81
CA GLU A 4 21.57 42.13 -17.74
C GLU A 4 22.71 41.13 -17.95
N LEU A 5 23.96 41.61 -17.99
CA LEU A 5 25.15 40.77 -18.02
C LEU A 5 25.30 39.96 -16.72
N GLU A 6 25.07 40.57 -15.56
CA GLU A 6 25.06 39.85 -14.29
C GLU A 6 23.99 38.75 -14.26
N LEU A 7 22.77 39.08 -14.71
CA LEU A 7 21.67 38.12 -14.81
C LEU A 7 22.01 36.99 -15.79
N TYR A 8 22.58 37.31 -16.96
CA TYR A 8 23.02 36.32 -17.95
C TYR A 8 24.07 35.36 -17.36
N HIS A 9 25.10 35.89 -16.69
CA HIS A 9 26.13 35.05 -16.08
C HIS A 9 25.57 34.18 -14.94
N PHE A 10 24.66 34.73 -14.13
CA PHE A 10 23.95 33.97 -13.10
C PHE A 10 23.15 32.81 -13.73
N LEU A 11 22.31 33.09 -14.72
CA LEU A 11 21.47 32.08 -15.35
C LEU A 11 22.30 31.03 -16.08
N LYS A 12 23.33 31.44 -16.83
CA LYS A 12 24.26 30.52 -17.48
C LYS A 12 24.92 29.55 -16.51
N LYS A 13 25.31 30.04 -15.32
CA LYS A 13 25.97 29.22 -14.30
C LYS A 13 25.02 28.25 -13.61
N HIS A 14 23.75 28.62 -13.45
CA HIS A 14 22.83 27.91 -12.55
C HIS A 14 21.69 27.17 -13.26
N VAL A 15 21.33 27.51 -14.50
CA VAL A 15 20.22 26.88 -15.23
C VAL A 15 20.72 25.66 -16.02
N PRO A 16 20.23 24.44 -15.72
CA PRO A 16 20.65 23.24 -16.44
C PRO A 16 20.09 23.20 -17.87
N GLN A 17 20.95 22.94 -18.84
CA GLN A 17 20.58 22.87 -20.26
C GLN A 17 19.83 21.59 -20.63
N THR A 18 19.93 20.52 -19.83
CA THR A 18 19.35 19.19 -20.10
C THR A 18 17.94 18.98 -19.54
N SER A 19 17.28 20.04 -19.07
CA SER A 19 15.99 19.95 -18.37
C SER A 19 14.89 19.25 -19.19
N ASN A 20 14.88 19.37 -20.52
CA ASN A 20 13.85 18.73 -21.37
C ASN A 20 13.96 17.21 -21.43
N GLU A 21 15.17 16.68 -21.60
CA GLU A 21 15.42 15.23 -21.69
C GLU A 21 15.06 14.56 -20.37
N SER A 22 15.46 15.17 -19.26
CA SER A 22 15.11 14.72 -17.90
C SER A 22 13.61 14.79 -17.61
N ILE A 23 12.87 15.72 -18.21
CA ILE A 23 11.39 15.74 -18.10
C ILE A 23 10.79 14.52 -18.83
N VAL A 24 11.26 14.17 -20.03
CA VAL A 24 10.69 13.04 -20.80
C VAL A 24 10.87 11.71 -20.06
N GLU A 25 12.10 11.40 -19.65
CA GLU A 25 12.40 10.17 -18.88
C GLU A 25 11.56 10.09 -17.59
N PHE A 26 11.41 11.24 -16.92
CA PHE A 26 10.64 11.33 -15.71
C PHE A 26 9.14 11.06 -15.93
N MET A 27 8.58 11.51 -17.07
CA MET A 27 7.17 11.31 -17.38
C MET A 27 6.81 9.85 -17.64
N GLU A 28 7.71 9.08 -18.26
CA GLU A 28 7.51 7.62 -18.45
C GLU A 28 7.46 6.88 -17.10
N ASN A 29 8.39 7.23 -16.21
CA ASN A 29 8.43 6.68 -14.85
C ASN A 29 7.14 6.99 -14.07
N VAL A 30 6.65 8.24 -14.18
CA VAL A 30 5.41 8.67 -13.54
C VAL A 30 4.19 7.90 -14.09
N GLU A 31 4.11 7.68 -15.40
CA GLU A 31 2.99 6.92 -15.98
C GLU A 31 2.96 5.48 -15.44
N ALA A 32 4.10 4.80 -15.40
CA ALA A 32 4.21 3.45 -14.81
C ALA A 32 3.75 3.42 -13.34
N LYS A 33 4.11 4.44 -12.55
CA LYS A 33 3.64 4.60 -11.16
C LYS A 33 2.13 4.78 -11.05
N ARG A 34 1.52 5.59 -11.91
CA ARG A 34 0.06 5.79 -11.94
C ARG A 34 -0.69 4.51 -12.29
N GLU A 35 -0.22 3.80 -13.32
CA GLU A 35 -0.86 2.56 -13.70
C GLU A 35 -0.74 1.52 -12.58
N LYS A 36 0.44 1.42 -11.92
CA LYS A 36 0.64 0.58 -10.75
C LYS A 36 -0.37 0.90 -9.64
N LEU A 37 -0.57 2.17 -9.31
CA LEU A 37 -1.56 2.60 -8.31
C LEU A 37 -2.98 2.16 -8.67
N VAL A 38 -3.41 2.41 -9.92
CA VAL A 38 -4.74 2.00 -10.38
C VAL A 38 -4.90 0.48 -10.32
N ARG A 39 -3.89 -0.31 -10.70
CA ARG A 39 -3.90 -1.78 -10.58
C ARG A 39 -4.04 -2.23 -9.13
N ILE A 40 -3.26 -1.67 -8.21
CA ILE A 40 -3.35 -1.97 -6.77
C ILE A 40 -4.76 -1.70 -6.24
N HIS A 41 -5.29 -0.51 -6.52
CA HIS A 41 -6.61 -0.10 -6.07
C HIS A 41 -7.71 -0.98 -6.67
N ARG A 42 -7.60 -1.33 -7.95
CA ARG A 42 -8.50 -2.30 -8.59
C ARG A 42 -8.52 -3.61 -7.81
N ILE A 43 -7.37 -4.21 -7.53
CA ILE A 43 -7.28 -5.49 -6.82
C ILE A 43 -8.00 -5.39 -5.47
N ILE A 44 -7.76 -4.33 -4.70
CA ILE A 44 -8.39 -4.12 -3.39
C ILE A 44 -9.90 -3.99 -3.51
N THR A 45 -10.39 -3.25 -4.50
CA THR A 45 -11.82 -3.04 -4.70
C THR A 45 -12.56 -4.30 -5.13
N ILE A 46 -11.95 -5.13 -5.99
CA ILE A 46 -12.63 -6.32 -6.56
C ILE A 46 -12.27 -7.63 -5.86
N SER A 47 -11.28 -7.65 -4.96
CA SER A 47 -10.95 -8.85 -4.18
C SER A 47 -12.12 -9.44 -3.38
N PRO A 48 -13.13 -8.66 -2.91
CA PRO A 48 -14.32 -9.24 -2.29
C PRO A 48 -15.11 -10.20 -3.19
N PHE A 49 -14.93 -10.16 -4.52
CA PHE A 49 -15.51 -11.17 -5.41
C PHE A 49 -15.02 -12.59 -5.11
N LEU A 50 -13.82 -12.75 -4.55
CA LEU A 50 -13.27 -14.07 -4.19
C LEU A 50 -13.95 -14.70 -2.97
N THR A 51 -14.59 -13.88 -2.14
CA THR A 51 -15.27 -14.32 -0.92
C THR A 51 -16.79 -14.13 -0.98
N SER A 52 -17.27 -13.45 -2.02
CA SER A 52 -18.70 -13.21 -2.26
C SER A 52 -19.45 -14.52 -2.49
N LYS A 53 -20.68 -14.58 -1.96
CA LYS A 53 -21.63 -15.66 -2.23
C LYS A 53 -22.51 -15.37 -3.45
N ILE A 54 -22.40 -14.17 -4.03
CA ILE A 54 -23.23 -13.72 -5.15
C ILE A 54 -22.66 -14.31 -6.45
N SER A 55 -23.53 -14.89 -7.28
CA SER A 55 -23.18 -15.34 -8.63
C SER A 55 -23.25 -14.15 -9.60
N PHE A 56 -22.16 -13.88 -10.32
CA PHE A 56 -22.07 -12.80 -11.31
C PHE A 56 -22.06 -13.35 -12.74
N GLU A 57 -22.95 -14.30 -13.05
CA GLU A 57 -22.96 -15.06 -14.30
C GLU A 57 -22.79 -14.16 -15.54
N GLY A 58 -21.76 -14.47 -16.35
CA GLY A 58 -21.44 -13.75 -17.58
C GLY A 58 -20.77 -12.38 -17.40
N LEU A 59 -20.74 -11.83 -16.18
CA LEU A 59 -20.10 -10.53 -15.86
C LEU A 59 -18.67 -10.68 -15.34
N ILE A 60 -18.35 -11.82 -14.73
CA ILE A 60 -16.99 -12.21 -14.35
C ILE A 60 -16.61 -13.56 -14.98
N PRO A 61 -15.31 -13.88 -15.08
CA PRO A 61 -14.86 -15.21 -15.49
C PRO A 61 -15.38 -16.32 -14.56
N GLN A 62 -15.35 -17.55 -15.07
CA GLN A 62 -15.64 -18.74 -14.25
C GLN A 62 -14.75 -18.78 -13.00
N LEU A 63 -15.27 -19.40 -11.92
CA LEU A 63 -14.69 -19.33 -10.57
C LEU A 63 -13.20 -19.74 -10.53
N HIS A 64 -12.77 -20.71 -11.33
CA HIS A 64 -11.37 -21.14 -11.36
C HIS A 64 -10.43 -20.15 -12.08
N TYR A 65 -10.95 -19.27 -12.93
CA TYR A 65 -10.19 -18.19 -13.58
C TYR A 65 -10.31 -16.85 -12.84
N LEU A 66 -11.21 -16.72 -11.87
CA LEU A 66 -11.46 -15.49 -11.14
C LEU A 66 -10.21 -14.95 -10.41
N PRO A 67 -9.39 -15.77 -9.71
CA PRO A 67 -8.15 -15.29 -9.11
C PRO A 67 -7.18 -14.67 -10.13
N SER A 68 -7.01 -15.32 -11.29
CA SER A 68 -6.17 -14.80 -12.38
C SER A 68 -6.70 -13.47 -12.90
N PHE A 69 -8.01 -13.32 -13.08
CA PHE A 69 -8.62 -12.06 -13.51
C PHE A 69 -8.43 -10.91 -12.51
N ILE A 70 -8.34 -11.23 -11.23
CA ILE A 70 -8.13 -10.22 -10.18
C ILE A 70 -6.65 -9.85 -10.11
N PHE A 71 -5.77 -10.82 -9.90
CA PHE A 71 -4.36 -10.58 -9.59
C PHE A 71 -3.45 -10.46 -10.81
N ARG A 72 -3.76 -11.18 -11.90
CA ARG A 72 -2.97 -11.20 -13.14
C ARG A 72 -3.86 -11.05 -14.38
N PRO A 73 -4.63 -9.95 -14.46
CA PRO A 73 -5.52 -9.73 -15.58
C PRO A 73 -4.73 -9.61 -16.88
N GLN A 74 -5.33 -10.08 -17.98
CA GLN A 74 -4.77 -9.85 -19.31
C GLN A 74 -5.12 -8.44 -19.78
N GLU A 75 -4.10 -7.64 -20.07
CA GLU A 75 -4.26 -6.30 -20.66
C GLU A 75 -4.19 -6.36 -22.19
N VAL A 76 -5.01 -5.56 -22.85
CA VAL A 76 -5.02 -5.40 -24.32
C VAL A 76 -4.76 -3.94 -24.70
N ILE A 77 -3.93 -3.77 -25.73
CA ILE A 77 -3.59 -2.49 -26.35
C ILE A 77 -3.97 -2.54 -27.84
N PRO A 78 -4.14 -1.38 -28.52
CA PRO A 78 -4.35 -1.36 -29.96
C PRO A 78 -3.25 -2.13 -30.72
N PRO A 79 -3.58 -2.90 -31.78
CA PRO A 79 -4.91 -3.03 -32.41
C PRO A 79 -5.79 -4.13 -31.80
N LYS A 80 -5.37 -4.84 -30.74
CA LYS A 80 -6.17 -5.92 -30.12
C LYS A 80 -7.49 -5.41 -29.52
N ILE A 81 -7.54 -4.12 -29.20
CA ILE A 81 -8.77 -3.37 -28.97
C ILE A 81 -8.87 -2.27 -30.02
N SER A 82 -10.05 -2.13 -30.63
CA SER A 82 -10.30 -1.10 -31.64
C SER A 82 -10.19 0.31 -31.03
N PRO A 83 -9.48 1.25 -31.65
CA PRO A 83 -9.49 2.66 -31.25
C PRO A 83 -10.90 3.27 -31.16
N GLN A 84 -11.83 2.78 -31.98
CA GLN A 84 -13.22 3.20 -31.95
C GLN A 84 -13.91 2.83 -30.62
N ILE A 85 -13.67 1.62 -30.11
CA ILE A 85 -14.18 1.19 -28.79
C ILE A 85 -13.60 2.09 -27.70
N LEU A 86 -12.30 2.37 -27.72
CA LEU A 86 -11.67 3.26 -26.74
C LEU A 86 -12.32 4.66 -26.74
N GLN A 87 -12.63 5.20 -27.93
CA GLN A 87 -13.32 6.48 -28.06
C GLN A 87 -14.76 6.42 -27.55
N GLN A 88 -15.51 5.37 -27.86
CA GLN A 88 -16.90 5.18 -27.41
C GLN A 88 -16.99 5.01 -25.89
N VAL A 89 -16.06 4.25 -25.29
CA VAL A 89 -15.95 4.10 -23.83
C VAL A 89 -15.63 5.44 -23.18
N ALA A 90 -14.65 6.18 -23.71
CA ALA A 90 -14.30 7.51 -23.20
C ALA A 90 -15.49 8.48 -23.25
N GLN A 91 -16.26 8.47 -24.34
CA GLN A 91 -17.47 9.28 -24.48
C GLN A 91 -18.55 8.90 -23.47
N LEU A 92 -18.87 7.61 -23.33
CA LEU A 92 -19.86 7.16 -22.35
C LEU A 92 -19.45 7.54 -20.93
N TYR A 93 -18.19 7.27 -20.57
CA TYR A 93 -17.71 7.53 -19.21
C TYR A 93 -17.71 9.02 -18.90
N GLN A 94 -17.30 9.86 -19.86
CA GLN A 94 -17.42 11.31 -19.73
C GLN A 94 -18.88 11.75 -19.53
N MET A 95 -19.83 11.17 -20.27
CA MET A 95 -21.26 11.49 -20.13
C MET A 95 -21.79 11.13 -18.75
N VAL A 96 -21.50 9.93 -18.24
CA VAL A 96 -22.02 9.47 -16.94
C VAL A 96 -21.38 10.23 -15.77
N GLN A 97 -20.09 10.59 -15.87
CA GLN A 97 -19.40 11.36 -14.84
C GLN A 97 -19.91 12.80 -14.76
N GLN A 98 -20.31 13.40 -15.88
CA GLN A 98 -20.91 14.74 -15.90
C GLN A 98 -22.33 14.77 -15.34
N ASP A 99 -22.98 13.62 -15.26
CA ASP A 99 -24.38 13.48 -14.84
C ASP A 99 -24.54 12.32 -13.85
N ALA A 100 -23.85 12.46 -12.73
CA ALA A 100 -23.79 11.45 -11.67
C ALA A 100 -25.17 11.12 -11.08
N SER A 101 -26.13 12.05 -11.13
CA SER A 101 -27.51 11.82 -10.65
C SER A 101 -28.23 10.80 -11.53
N ASN A 102 -28.20 10.94 -12.85
CA ASN A 102 -28.82 9.95 -13.74
C ASN A 102 -28.11 8.59 -13.69
N LEU A 103 -26.79 8.57 -13.49
CA LEU A 103 -26.06 7.33 -13.27
C LEU A 103 -26.53 6.65 -11.98
N PHE A 104 -26.68 7.41 -10.90
CA PHE A 104 -27.19 6.90 -9.63
C PHE A 104 -28.61 6.33 -9.76
N GLN A 105 -29.51 7.04 -10.44
CA GLN A 105 -30.87 6.55 -10.73
C GLN A 105 -30.84 5.26 -11.56
N ALA A 106 -29.92 5.14 -12.53
CA ALA A 106 -29.76 3.93 -13.32
C ALA A 106 -29.29 2.73 -12.48
N VAL A 107 -28.39 2.95 -11.53
CA VAL A 107 -27.96 1.91 -10.58
C VAL A 107 -29.14 1.47 -9.71
N LEU A 108 -29.93 2.39 -9.18
CA LEU A 108 -31.09 2.07 -8.33
C LEU A 108 -32.16 1.23 -9.04
N LYS A 109 -32.39 1.45 -10.34
CA LYS A 109 -33.33 0.64 -11.14
C LYS A 109 -32.96 -0.84 -11.20
N LEU A 110 -31.69 -1.18 -10.94
CA LEU A 110 -31.17 -2.54 -10.97
C LEU A 110 -31.09 -3.18 -9.57
N LYS A 111 -31.54 -2.50 -8.50
CA LYS A 111 -31.47 -2.98 -7.12
C LYS A 111 -31.89 -4.46 -6.99
N GLY A 112 -31.08 -5.24 -6.27
CA GLY A 112 -31.33 -6.66 -6.02
C GLY A 112 -30.95 -7.61 -7.18
N THR A 113 -30.47 -7.10 -8.32
CA THR A 113 -29.97 -7.92 -9.42
C THR A 113 -28.46 -8.15 -9.33
N THR A 114 -27.95 -9.17 -10.02
CA THR A 114 -26.50 -9.42 -10.15
C THR A 114 -25.77 -8.24 -10.80
N SER A 115 -26.42 -7.56 -11.75
CA SER A 115 -25.89 -6.36 -12.40
C SER A 115 -25.72 -5.19 -11.43
N PHE A 116 -26.61 -5.04 -10.44
CA PHE A 116 -26.45 -4.01 -9.41
C PHE A 116 -25.21 -4.25 -8.57
N TYR A 117 -25.00 -5.47 -8.07
CA TYR A 117 -23.80 -5.79 -7.29
C TYR A 117 -22.52 -5.66 -8.11
N PHE A 118 -22.55 -6.05 -9.39
CA PHE A 118 -21.42 -5.86 -10.29
C PHE A 118 -21.11 -4.38 -10.56
N LEU A 119 -22.16 -3.56 -10.77
CA LEU A 119 -22.00 -2.11 -10.96
C LEU A 119 -21.33 -1.47 -9.75
N ILE A 120 -21.85 -1.69 -8.54
CA ILE A 120 -21.32 -1.01 -7.36
C ILE A 120 -19.92 -1.51 -6.97
N GLN A 121 -19.62 -2.80 -7.17
CA GLN A 121 -18.33 -3.39 -6.77
C GLN A 121 -17.23 -3.32 -7.84
N SER A 122 -17.58 -3.22 -9.13
CA SER A 122 -16.59 -3.17 -10.23
C SER A 122 -16.76 -1.94 -11.10
N SER A 123 -17.90 -1.78 -11.77
CA SER A 123 -18.00 -0.82 -12.87
C SER A 123 -17.99 0.63 -12.43
N ILE A 124 -18.67 0.97 -11.32
CA ILE A 124 -18.65 2.31 -10.73
C ILE A 124 -17.25 2.66 -10.22
N PRO A 125 -16.54 1.79 -9.46
CA PRO A 125 -15.13 2.01 -9.17
C PRO A 125 -14.28 2.19 -10.43
N SER A 126 -14.47 1.36 -11.46
CA SER A 126 -13.73 1.45 -12.72
C SER A 126 -13.91 2.81 -13.40
N ILE A 127 -15.15 3.30 -13.59
CA ILE A 127 -15.38 4.63 -14.21
C ILE A 127 -14.78 5.78 -13.42
N TYR A 128 -14.49 5.59 -12.13
CA TYR A 128 -13.82 6.58 -11.28
C TYR A 128 -12.36 6.19 -10.98
N GLY A 129 -11.72 5.41 -11.85
CA GLY A 129 -10.29 5.08 -11.76
C GLY A 129 -9.90 4.33 -10.49
N PHE A 130 -10.82 3.54 -9.93
CA PHE A 130 -10.72 2.86 -8.64
C PHE A 130 -10.28 3.78 -7.50
N PHE A 131 -10.65 5.07 -7.59
CA PHE A 131 -10.37 6.06 -6.55
C PHE A 131 -8.88 6.22 -6.24
N SER A 132 -8.02 6.00 -7.24
CA SER A 132 -6.56 5.94 -7.05
C SER A 132 -5.86 7.29 -6.82
N SER A 133 -6.57 8.40 -7.01
CA SER A 133 -6.02 9.75 -6.88
C SER A 133 -7.05 10.75 -6.35
N LYS A 134 -6.60 11.95 -6.00
CA LYS A 134 -7.48 13.07 -5.61
C LYS A 134 -8.49 13.40 -6.72
N GLU A 135 -8.06 13.43 -7.97
CA GLU A 135 -8.93 13.73 -9.11
C GLU A 135 -10.04 12.68 -9.25
N HIS A 136 -9.69 11.40 -9.15
CA HIS A 136 -10.64 10.29 -9.20
C HIS A 136 -11.70 10.38 -8.10
N ILE A 137 -11.29 10.69 -6.86
CA ILE A 137 -12.21 10.83 -5.73
C ILE A 137 -13.12 12.05 -5.90
N GLN A 138 -12.59 13.18 -6.38
CA GLN A 138 -13.39 14.38 -6.64
C GLN A 138 -14.46 14.14 -7.71
N LEU A 139 -14.15 13.34 -8.74
CA LEU A 139 -15.10 12.96 -9.77
C LEU A 139 -16.18 12.01 -9.25
N ALA A 140 -15.82 11.09 -8.35
CA ALA A 140 -16.72 10.14 -7.75
C ALA A 140 -17.68 10.76 -6.72
N PHE A 141 -17.23 11.80 -6.02
CA PHE A 141 -17.93 12.38 -4.88
C PHE A 141 -19.41 12.73 -5.15
N PRO A 142 -19.79 13.39 -6.27
CA PRO A 142 -21.19 13.69 -6.55
C PRO A 142 -22.09 12.44 -6.67
N PHE A 143 -21.57 11.31 -7.17
CA PHE A 143 -22.34 10.06 -7.24
C PHE A 143 -22.66 9.57 -5.82
N TYR A 144 -21.67 9.54 -4.94
CA TYR A 144 -21.85 9.08 -3.55
C TYR A 144 -22.65 10.04 -2.67
N VAL A 145 -22.66 11.34 -2.99
CA VAL A 145 -23.59 12.29 -2.37
C VAL A 145 -25.05 11.86 -2.60
N ASN A 146 -25.40 11.43 -3.81
CA ASN A 146 -26.75 10.93 -4.08
C ASN A 146 -27.07 9.65 -3.29
N ALA A 147 -26.08 8.77 -3.08
CA ALA A 147 -26.23 7.56 -2.29
C ALA A 147 -26.53 7.86 -0.81
N VAL A 148 -26.02 8.95 -0.24
CA VAL A 148 -26.35 9.34 1.15
C VAL A 148 -27.81 9.77 1.28
N SER A 149 -28.40 10.32 0.21
CA SER A 149 -29.74 10.91 0.24
C SER A 149 -30.91 9.95 0.02
N ILE A 150 -30.66 8.64 -0.11
CA ILE A 150 -31.75 7.69 -0.21
C ILE A 150 -32.31 7.28 1.15
N GLU A 151 -33.59 6.92 1.16
CA GLU A 151 -34.30 6.50 2.37
C GLU A 151 -33.82 5.12 2.85
N ASP A 152 -33.60 4.17 1.93
CA ASP A 152 -33.14 2.82 2.24
C ASP A 152 -31.64 2.80 2.58
N LYS A 153 -31.34 2.84 3.88
CA LYS A 153 -29.97 2.91 4.41
C LYS A 153 -29.16 1.64 4.16
N SER A 154 -29.82 0.49 4.01
CA SER A 154 -29.15 -0.77 3.69
C SER A 154 -28.58 -0.71 2.28
N ILE A 155 -29.37 -0.26 1.32
CA ILE A 155 -28.91 -0.07 -0.06
C ILE A 155 -27.88 1.05 -0.17
N ALA A 156 -28.06 2.13 0.59
CA ALA A 156 -27.08 3.21 0.64
C ALA A 156 -25.72 2.69 1.11
N THR A 157 -25.74 1.87 2.15
CA THR A 157 -24.55 1.21 2.70
C THR A 157 -23.87 0.35 1.64
N GLU A 158 -24.61 -0.51 0.93
CA GLU A 158 -24.04 -1.35 -0.14
C GLU A 158 -23.36 -0.52 -1.24
N ILE A 159 -23.98 0.59 -1.65
CA ILE A 159 -23.43 1.50 -2.67
C ILE A 159 -22.19 2.22 -2.16
N LEU A 160 -22.19 2.71 -0.91
CA LEU A 160 -21.10 3.50 -0.33
C LEU A 160 -19.87 2.64 0.03
N LEU A 161 -20.06 1.36 0.35
CA LEU A 161 -19.02 0.50 0.90
C LEU A 161 -17.74 0.41 0.04
N PRO A 162 -17.81 0.23 -1.30
CA PRO A 162 -16.62 0.20 -2.16
C PRO A 162 -15.80 1.49 -2.10
N PHE A 163 -16.44 2.64 -1.86
CA PHE A 163 -15.77 3.94 -1.74
C PHE A 163 -15.02 4.08 -0.41
N PHE A 164 -15.66 3.66 0.69
CA PHE A 164 -15.03 3.69 2.02
C PHE A 164 -13.98 2.58 2.23
N ARG A 165 -14.01 1.50 1.45
CA ARG A 165 -12.98 0.44 1.49
C ARG A 165 -11.76 0.71 0.61
N THR A 166 -11.65 1.92 0.07
CA THR A 166 -10.52 2.29 -0.79
C THR A 166 -9.23 2.44 0.00
N PRO A 167 -8.06 2.30 -0.65
CA PRO A 167 -6.77 2.47 0.01
C PRO A 167 -6.58 3.83 0.66
N CYS A 168 -7.33 4.85 0.24
CA CYS A 168 -7.25 6.16 0.88
C CYS A 168 -7.82 6.24 2.29
N MET A 169 -8.59 5.23 2.69
CA MET A 169 -9.08 5.09 4.05
C MET A 169 -8.15 4.21 4.90
N TYR A 170 -7.15 3.55 4.31
CA TYR A 170 -6.27 2.60 5.00
C TYR A 170 -5.60 3.22 6.23
N ARG A 171 -5.02 4.42 6.11
CA ARG A 171 -4.32 5.08 7.23
C ARG A 171 -5.26 5.42 8.39
N PHE A 172 -6.48 5.86 8.08
CA PHE A 172 -7.51 6.06 9.10
C PHE A 172 -7.80 4.75 9.84
N TYR A 173 -8.03 3.67 9.09
CA TYR A 173 -8.37 2.38 9.68
C TYR A 173 -7.22 1.76 10.48
N GLU A 174 -6.01 1.74 9.92
CA GLU A 174 -4.78 1.30 10.58
C GLU A 174 -4.59 2.02 11.91
N SER A 175 -4.61 3.36 11.89
CA SER A 175 -4.44 4.18 13.09
C SER A 175 -5.54 3.93 14.14
N SER A 176 -6.78 3.67 13.70
CA SER A 176 -7.92 3.42 14.60
C SER A 176 -7.83 2.09 15.36
N VAL A 177 -7.09 1.10 14.83
CA VAL A 177 -7.03 -0.25 15.41
C VAL A 177 -5.64 -0.63 15.94
N PHE A 178 -4.58 0.00 15.43
CA PHE A 178 -3.20 -0.42 15.70
C PHE A 178 -2.89 -0.48 17.20
N SER A 179 -3.14 0.61 17.93
CA SER A 179 -2.86 0.70 19.37
C SER A 179 -3.63 -0.34 20.19
N LEU A 180 -4.91 -0.56 19.86
CA LEU A 180 -5.72 -1.61 20.46
C LEU A 180 -5.12 -2.99 20.18
N SER A 181 -4.73 -3.27 18.93
CA SER A 181 -4.19 -4.57 18.53
C SER A 181 -2.86 -4.89 19.21
N GLU A 182 -1.95 -3.91 19.33
CA GLU A 182 -0.68 -4.08 20.04
C GLU A 182 -0.92 -4.34 21.53
N ARG A 183 -1.79 -3.55 22.17
CA ARG A 183 -2.09 -3.72 23.60
C ARG A 183 -2.76 -5.05 23.88
N MET A 184 -3.67 -5.46 23.00
CA MET A 184 -4.29 -6.76 23.12
C MET A 184 -3.25 -7.86 22.93
N ARG A 185 -2.24 -7.71 22.06
CA ARG A 185 -1.15 -8.70 21.82
C ARG A 185 -0.44 -9.15 23.08
N SER A 186 -0.06 -8.24 23.96
CA SER A 186 0.63 -8.59 25.21
C SER A 186 -0.31 -9.09 26.32
N GLU A 187 -1.62 -9.07 26.13
CA GLU A 187 -2.57 -9.47 27.15
C GLU A 187 -2.71 -10.99 27.27
N THR A 188 -2.19 -11.54 28.36
CA THR A 188 -2.23 -12.98 28.67
C THR A 188 -3.57 -13.42 29.26
N ARG A 189 -4.34 -12.52 29.86
CA ARG A 189 -5.64 -12.83 30.49
C ARG A 189 -6.70 -13.30 29.48
N PHE A 190 -6.56 -12.93 28.21
CA PHE A 190 -7.46 -13.35 27.14
C PHE A 190 -7.49 -14.86 26.87
N LYS A 191 -6.51 -15.63 27.39
CA LYS A 191 -6.50 -17.09 27.30
C LYS A 191 -7.44 -17.76 28.32
N LYS A 192 -7.98 -17.02 29.30
CA LYS A 192 -8.71 -17.57 30.46
C LYS A 192 -10.15 -17.02 30.54
N GLY A 193 -11.06 -17.54 29.71
CA GLY A 193 -12.51 -17.33 29.86
C GLY A 193 -13.03 -15.91 29.58
N LYS A 194 -14.25 -15.61 30.08
CA LYS A 194 -14.88 -14.28 29.96
C LYS A 194 -14.10 -13.25 30.78
N LEU A 195 -13.80 -12.10 30.17
CA LEU A 195 -13.13 -11.01 30.85
C LEU A 195 -14.07 -10.27 31.80
N PRO A 196 -13.58 -9.76 32.93
CA PRO A 196 -14.28 -8.76 33.72
C PRO A 196 -14.66 -7.52 32.90
N ASP A 197 -15.83 -6.96 33.18
CA ASP A 197 -16.34 -5.76 32.48
C ASP A 197 -15.38 -4.57 32.61
N SER A 198 -14.69 -4.43 33.75
CA SER A 198 -13.69 -3.36 33.95
C SER A 198 -12.53 -3.43 32.95
N ILE A 199 -12.15 -4.63 32.50
CA ILE A 199 -11.12 -4.82 31.47
C ILE A 199 -11.67 -4.45 30.10
N LEU A 200 -12.92 -4.84 29.80
CA LEU A 200 -13.56 -4.48 28.53
C LEU A 200 -13.71 -2.96 28.40
N LEU A 201 -14.13 -2.27 29.46
CA LEU A 201 -14.22 -0.82 29.51
C LEU A 201 -12.85 -0.13 29.32
N TYR A 202 -11.77 -0.71 29.86
CA TYR A 202 -10.42 -0.20 29.61
C TYR A 202 -10.04 -0.26 28.13
N TYR A 203 -10.28 -1.40 27.45
CA TYR A 203 -10.00 -1.53 26.02
C TYR A 203 -10.94 -0.70 25.14
N GLN A 204 -12.19 -0.51 25.57
CA GLN A 204 -13.13 0.41 24.93
C GLN A 204 -12.57 1.84 24.92
N GLN A 205 -12.04 2.33 26.04
CA GLN A 205 -11.43 3.66 26.09
C GLN A 205 -10.22 3.80 25.18
N ILE A 206 -9.37 2.77 25.08
CA ILE A 206 -8.24 2.75 24.13
C ILE A 206 -8.75 2.89 22.70
N LEU A 207 -9.78 2.13 22.33
CA LEU A 207 -10.36 2.18 20.98
C LEU A 207 -10.97 3.55 20.69
N LEU A 208 -11.70 4.16 21.64
CA LEU A 208 -12.28 5.49 21.47
C LEU A 208 -11.21 6.57 21.26
N GLN A 209 -10.11 6.52 22.02
CA GLN A 209 -8.97 7.42 21.83
C GLN A 209 -8.29 7.19 20.47
N ALA A 210 -8.17 5.94 20.04
CA ALA A 210 -7.60 5.60 18.74
C ALA A 210 -8.47 6.11 17.59
N ILE A 211 -9.79 5.95 17.66
CA ILE A 211 -10.74 6.49 16.68
C ILE A 211 -10.62 8.01 16.60
N ASP A 212 -10.69 8.70 17.74
CA ASP A 212 -10.63 10.16 17.84
C ASP A 212 -9.34 10.73 17.20
N SER A 213 -8.18 10.19 17.61
CA SER A 213 -6.88 10.59 17.06
C SER A 213 -6.72 10.26 15.57
N SER A 214 -7.50 9.33 15.04
CA SER A 214 -7.44 8.92 13.63
C SER A 214 -8.38 9.71 12.73
N LEU A 215 -9.45 10.34 13.25
CA LEU A 215 -10.43 11.10 12.46
C LEU A 215 -9.80 12.12 11.49
N PRO A 216 -8.72 12.85 11.82
CA PRO A 216 -8.09 13.78 10.88
C PRO A 216 -7.46 13.09 9.65
N LEU A 217 -7.22 11.77 9.71
CA LEU A 217 -6.70 10.97 8.60
C LEU A 217 -7.77 10.60 7.55
N LEU A 218 -9.05 10.92 7.80
CA LEU A 218 -10.09 10.83 6.78
C LEU A 218 -9.83 11.87 5.69
N THR A 219 -10.06 11.52 4.43
CA THR A 219 -9.98 12.51 3.34
C THR A 219 -11.17 13.46 3.39
N GLN A 220 -11.03 14.67 2.84
CA GLN A 220 -12.09 15.68 2.84
C GLN A 220 -13.42 15.14 2.30
N SER A 221 -13.39 14.38 1.20
CA SER A 221 -14.59 13.79 0.60
C SER A 221 -15.30 12.80 1.54
N HIS A 222 -14.55 11.93 2.23
CA HIS A 222 -15.11 10.98 3.18
C HIS A 222 -15.65 11.70 4.42
N THR A 223 -14.92 12.67 4.96
CA THR A 223 -15.37 13.49 6.08
C THR A 223 -16.69 14.21 5.76
N THR A 224 -16.80 14.80 4.58
CA THR A 224 -18.05 15.45 4.16
C THR A 224 -19.19 14.45 4.03
N LEU A 225 -18.98 13.28 3.41
CA LEU A 225 -20.03 12.25 3.31
C LEU A 225 -20.47 11.77 4.70
N LEU A 226 -19.55 11.49 5.62
CA LEU A 226 -19.89 11.05 6.98
C LEU A 226 -20.73 12.11 7.72
N LYS A 227 -20.41 13.40 7.59
CA LYS A 227 -21.22 14.49 8.15
C LYS A 227 -22.63 14.55 7.53
N MET A 228 -22.72 14.37 6.20
CA MET A 228 -24.01 14.32 5.52
C MET A 228 -24.84 13.10 5.95
N MET A 229 -24.20 11.95 6.12
CA MET A 229 -24.84 10.73 6.62
C MET A 229 -25.37 10.94 8.03
N LEU A 230 -24.57 11.49 8.93
CA LEU A 230 -25.01 11.81 10.29
C LEU A 230 -26.25 12.71 10.29
N GLN A 231 -26.26 13.75 9.44
CA GLN A 231 -27.40 14.67 9.31
C GLN A 231 -28.65 14.00 8.72
N GLN A 232 -28.51 13.10 7.75
CA GLN A 232 -29.63 12.54 6.99
C GLN A 232 -30.12 11.18 7.52
N TRP A 233 -29.28 10.43 8.21
CA TRP A 233 -29.56 9.07 8.70
C TRP A 233 -29.84 9.07 10.20
N GLY A 234 -29.41 10.12 10.92
CA GLY A 234 -29.44 10.16 12.37
C GLY A 234 -28.31 9.33 13.01
N GLU A 235 -28.16 9.46 14.32
CA GLU A 235 -27.02 8.90 15.05
C GLU A 235 -26.98 7.36 14.98
N THR A 236 -28.12 6.69 15.15
CA THR A 236 -28.17 5.22 15.21
C THR A 236 -27.70 4.56 13.93
N ASP A 237 -28.26 4.95 12.78
CA ASP A 237 -27.90 4.38 11.48
C ASP A 237 -26.48 4.79 11.07
N PHE A 238 -26.08 6.03 11.38
CA PHE A 238 -24.71 6.49 11.17
C PHE A 238 -23.71 5.65 11.97
N ILE A 239 -23.95 5.42 13.26
CA ILE A 239 -23.07 4.61 14.12
C ILE A 239 -23.01 3.17 13.62
N ASN A 240 -24.13 2.58 13.22
CA ASN A 240 -24.14 1.24 12.66
C ASN A 240 -23.31 1.17 11.36
N PHE A 241 -23.36 2.18 10.50
CA PHE A 241 -22.49 2.24 9.32
C PHE A 241 -21.01 2.43 9.73
N PHE A 242 -20.70 3.49 10.48
CA PHE A 242 -19.33 3.91 10.76
C PHE A 242 -18.58 2.93 11.69
N ILE A 243 -19.22 2.50 12.78
CA ILE A 243 -18.60 1.65 13.80
C ILE A 243 -18.71 0.17 13.43
N ASN A 244 -19.91 -0.30 13.11
CA ASN A 244 -20.14 -1.74 12.89
C ASN A 244 -19.78 -2.17 11.45
N THR A 245 -20.17 -1.40 10.43
CA THR A 245 -19.91 -1.80 9.03
C THR A 245 -18.48 -1.47 8.60
N LEU A 246 -17.95 -0.29 8.92
CA LEU A 246 -16.61 0.10 8.49
C LEU A 246 -15.52 -0.34 9.48
N LEU A 247 -15.56 0.17 10.71
CA LEU A 247 -14.46 0.00 11.65
C LEU A 247 -14.32 -1.43 12.19
N TYR A 248 -15.43 -2.08 12.57
CA TYR A 248 -15.39 -3.44 13.09
C TYR A 248 -14.94 -4.45 12.02
N GLU A 249 -15.50 -4.39 10.80
CA GLU A 249 -15.11 -5.32 9.73
C GLU A 249 -13.64 -5.20 9.36
N PHE A 250 -13.13 -3.96 9.26
CA PHE A 250 -11.70 -3.73 9.07
C PHE A 250 -10.89 -4.27 10.25
N SER A 251 -11.31 -3.97 11.48
CA SER A 251 -10.59 -4.39 12.69
C SER A 251 -10.55 -5.91 12.84
N ALA A 252 -11.62 -6.61 12.49
CA ALA A 252 -11.66 -8.06 12.47
C ALA A 252 -10.65 -8.61 11.44
N THR A 253 -10.65 -8.04 10.22
CA THR A 253 -9.67 -8.40 9.17
C THR A 253 -8.23 -8.13 9.63
N TRP A 254 -8.00 -6.98 10.28
CA TRP A 254 -6.72 -6.62 10.88
C TRP A 254 -6.26 -7.63 11.94
N PHE A 255 -7.16 -8.01 12.84
CA PHE A 255 -6.87 -9.00 13.88
C PHE A 255 -6.54 -10.35 13.26
N GLN A 256 -7.29 -10.80 12.26
CA GLN A 256 -6.99 -12.05 11.53
C GLN A 256 -5.60 -12.01 10.89
N ASN A 257 -5.27 -10.94 10.19
CA ASN A 257 -3.98 -10.82 9.50
C ASN A 257 -2.77 -10.68 10.45
N ASN A 258 -3.02 -10.38 11.72
CA ASN A 258 -2.01 -10.25 12.77
C ASN A 258 -2.15 -11.33 13.85
N SER A 259 -2.78 -12.46 13.48
CA SER A 259 -3.10 -13.66 14.27
C SER A 259 -3.57 -13.41 15.68
N LEU A 260 -4.55 -12.52 15.75
CA LEU A 260 -5.37 -12.23 16.91
C LEU A 260 -6.79 -12.79 16.70
N GLU A 261 -6.97 -13.84 15.88
CA GLU A 261 -8.28 -14.40 15.51
C GLU A 261 -9.08 -14.78 16.75
N LEU A 262 -8.42 -15.41 17.72
CA LEU A 262 -9.00 -15.84 18.98
C LEU A 262 -9.55 -14.67 19.83
N ARG A 263 -9.17 -13.43 19.50
CA ARG A 263 -9.59 -12.22 20.21
C ARG A 263 -10.68 -11.45 19.48
N ILE A 264 -11.06 -11.85 18.28
CA ILE A 264 -12.18 -11.24 17.55
C ILE A 264 -13.48 -11.26 18.37
N PRO A 265 -13.83 -12.33 19.13
CA PRO A 265 -15.02 -12.30 19.99
C PRO A 265 -14.96 -11.20 21.06
N ILE A 266 -13.78 -10.95 21.64
CA ILE A 266 -13.57 -9.87 22.62
C ILE A 266 -13.65 -8.51 21.94
N LEU A 267 -13.00 -8.37 20.77
CA LEU A 267 -13.10 -7.19 19.93
C LEU A 267 -14.57 -6.86 19.65
N ARG A 268 -15.38 -7.87 19.28
CA ARG A 268 -16.81 -7.71 19.05
C ARG A 268 -17.53 -7.18 20.29
N SER A 269 -17.26 -7.74 21.47
CA SER A 269 -17.83 -7.23 22.72
C SER A 269 -17.46 -5.77 23.00
N ILE A 270 -16.23 -5.35 22.69
CA ILE A 270 -15.80 -3.94 22.83
C ILE A 270 -16.60 -3.03 21.88
N PHE A 271 -16.77 -3.44 20.62
CA PHE A 271 -17.58 -2.70 19.65
C PHE A 271 -19.06 -2.65 20.07
N ASP A 272 -19.62 -3.74 20.57
CA ASP A 272 -21.00 -3.79 21.05
C ASP A 272 -21.20 -2.86 22.27
N LEU A 273 -20.20 -2.70 23.15
CA LEU A 273 -20.26 -1.72 24.24
C LEU A 273 -20.33 -0.27 23.71
N ILE A 274 -19.62 0.04 22.63
CA ILE A 274 -19.68 1.36 21.97
C ILE A 274 -21.06 1.57 21.32
N ILE A 275 -21.56 0.54 20.62
CA ILE A 275 -22.84 0.61 19.89
C ILE A 275 -24.05 0.61 20.83
N ASN A 276 -23.93 0.17 22.08
CA ASN A 276 -25.06 0.13 23.01
C ASN A 276 -25.08 1.30 24.00
N ASP A 277 -24.00 2.09 24.09
CA ASP A 277 -23.92 3.25 24.98
C ASP A 277 -24.28 4.55 24.24
N GLU A 278 -25.46 5.09 24.52
CA GLU A 278 -25.96 6.33 23.91
C GLU A 278 -25.04 7.54 24.12
N LYS A 279 -24.37 7.65 25.27
CA LYS A 279 -23.47 8.77 25.53
C LYS A 279 -22.23 8.69 24.64
N ILE A 280 -21.68 7.49 24.47
CA ILE A 280 -20.51 7.26 23.61
C ILE A 280 -20.88 7.48 22.13
N LYS A 281 -22.08 7.07 21.69
CA LYS A 281 -22.57 7.36 20.34
C LYS A 281 -22.55 8.86 20.05
N SER A 282 -23.20 9.65 20.91
CA SER A 282 -23.28 11.09 20.71
C SER A 282 -21.90 11.74 20.74
N GLU A 283 -20.98 11.29 21.62
CA GLU A 283 -19.59 11.77 21.63
C GLU A 283 -18.88 11.50 20.28
N ILE A 284 -19.02 10.30 19.71
CA ILE A 284 -18.43 9.96 18.40
C ILE A 284 -19.05 10.84 17.30
N CYS A 285 -20.37 11.01 17.30
CA CYS A 285 -21.08 11.85 16.34
C CYS A 285 -20.59 13.31 16.40
N GLU A 286 -20.47 13.88 17.60
CA GLU A 286 -19.93 15.24 17.82
C GLU A 286 -18.50 15.37 17.29
N LYS A 287 -17.63 14.40 17.58
CA LYS A 287 -16.24 14.39 17.10
C LYS A 287 -16.16 14.32 15.58
N VAL A 288 -16.96 13.45 14.95
CA VAL A 288 -17.04 13.36 13.47
C VAL A 288 -17.54 14.67 12.88
N GLN A 289 -18.56 15.31 13.50
CA GLN A 289 -19.11 16.58 13.06
C GLN A 289 -18.08 17.72 13.15
N ALA A 290 -17.29 17.76 14.23
CA ALA A 290 -16.24 18.74 14.46
C ALA A 290 -14.95 18.48 13.65
N ASN A 291 -14.73 17.25 13.16
CA ASN A 291 -13.49 16.86 12.51
C ASN A 291 -13.14 17.69 11.26
N THR A 292 -11.85 17.91 11.05
CA THR A 292 -11.29 18.50 9.83
C THR A 292 -10.25 17.55 9.24
N SER A 293 -10.28 17.38 7.90
CA SER A 293 -9.37 16.48 7.20
C SER A 293 -7.97 17.09 7.13
N ASN A 294 -6.98 16.33 7.59
CA ASN A 294 -5.55 16.65 7.45
C ASN A 294 -4.87 15.79 6.37
N LEU A 295 -5.55 14.75 5.86
CA LEU A 295 -5.01 13.89 4.82
C LEU A 295 -5.28 14.48 3.43
N GLU A 296 -4.21 14.93 2.78
CA GLU A 296 -4.25 15.31 1.36
C GLU A 296 -3.78 14.16 0.46
N LEU A 297 -4.62 13.84 -0.52
CA LEU A 297 -4.26 12.88 -1.56
C LEU A 297 -3.47 13.56 -2.68
N PRO A 298 -2.49 12.87 -3.28
CA PRO A 298 -1.76 13.41 -4.40
C PRO A 298 -2.67 13.60 -5.62
N ASN A 299 -2.40 14.66 -6.37
CA ASN A 299 -2.91 14.80 -7.72
C ASN A 299 -2.00 14.00 -8.65
N ASN A 300 -2.56 13.01 -9.33
CA ASN A 300 -1.77 12.13 -10.18
C ASN A 300 -1.58 12.71 -11.58
N TYR A 301 -2.47 13.57 -12.08
CA TYR A 301 -2.49 14.01 -13.47
C TYR A 301 -2.25 15.51 -13.61
N ILE A 302 -2.98 16.30 -12.82
CA ILE A 302 -2.98 17.78 -12.93
C ILE A 302 -1.61 18.34 -12.60
N SER A 303 -0.97 17.81 -11.54
CA SER A 303 0.38 18.22 -11.13
C SER A 303 1.44 18.01 -12.22
N PHE A 304 1.16 17.15 -13.19
CA PHE A 304 2.06 16.87 -14.31
C PHE A 304 1.62 17.55 -15.61
N GLY A 305 0.60 18.41 -15.54
CA GLY A 305 0.07 19.15 -16.68
C GLY A 305 -0.74 18.31 -17.68
N HIS A 306 -1.22 17.13 -17.28
CA HIS A 306 -2.11 16.36 -18.14
C HIS A 306 -3.53 16.93 -18.11
N GLN A 307 -4.17 16.94 -19.30
CA GLN A 307 -5.57 17.32 -19.47
C GLN A 307 -6.53 16.11 -19.42
N TYR A 308 -5.97 14.92 -19.16
CA TYR A 308 -6.71 13.67 -19.08
C TYR A 308 -6.48 12.98 -17.75
N ILE A 309 -7.39 12.06 -17.43
CA ILE A 309 -7.18 11.02 -16.42
C ILE A 309 -7.15 9.64 -17.12
N LEU A 310 -6.47 8.68 -16.50
CA LEU A 310 -6.48 7.29 -16.95
C LEU A 310 -7.50 6.48 -16.17
N ILE A 311 -8.23 5.65 -16.90
CA ILE A 311 -9.19 4.70 -16.38
C ILE A 311 -8.80 3.32 -16.89
N LEU A 312 -8.80 2.36 -15.98
CA LEU A 312 -8.64 0.94 -16.28
C LEU A 312 -10.01 0.29 -16.24
N THR A 313 -10.39 -0.41 -17.30
CA THR A 313 -11.73 -0.98 -17.40
C THR A 313 -11.76 -2.28 -18.19
N THR A 314 -12.88 -2.99 -18.10
CA THR A 314 -13.20 -4.14 -18.94
C THR A 314 -14.37 -3.81 -19.88
N SER A 315 -14.55 -4.65 -20.88
CA SER A 315 -15.75 -4.58 -21.72
C SER A 315 -17.02 -4.94 -20.95
N ALA A 316 -16.95 -5.82 -19.94
CA ALA A 316 -18.06 -6.11 -19.05
C ALA A 316 -18.50 -4.85 -18.27
N ASP A 317 -17.56 -4.06 -17.77
CA ASP A 317 -17.86 -2.79 -17.09
C ASP A 317 -18.53 -1.79 -18.04
N PHE A 318 -17.98 -1.61 -19.24
CA PHE A 318 -18.56 -0.75 -20.27
C PHE A 318 -19.99 -1.14 -20.62
N VAL A 319 -20.23 -2.42 -20.93
CA VAL A 319 -21.55 -2.93 -21.33
C VAL A 319 -22.57 -2.80 -20.20
N THR A 320 -22.15 -3.07 -18.96
CA THR A 320 -23.06 -2.98 -17.80
C THR A 320 -23.46 -1.54 -17.53
N VAL A 321 -22.52 -0.59 -17.58
CA VAL A 321 -22.81 0.84 -17.46
C VAL A 321 -23.71 1.32 -18.60
N LEU A 322 -23.42 0.91 -19.84
CA LEU A 322 -24.23 1.25 -21.01
C LEU A 322 -25.68 0.81 -20.85
N ASN A 323 -25.90 -0.47 -20.52
CA ASN A 323 -27.24 -1.05 -20.36
C ASN A 323 -28.00 -0.43 -19.18
N ALA A 324 -27.31 -0.06 -18.09
CA ALA A 324 -27.94 0.61 -16.96
C ALA A 324 -28.34 2.04 -17.33
N TYR A 325 -27.40 2.83 -17.84
CA TYR A 325 -27.59 4.25 -18.14
C TYR A 325 -28.64 4.48 -19.23
N SER A 326 -28.75 3.57 -20.21
CA SER A 326 -29.77 3.65 -21.27
C SER A 326 -31.21 3.56 -20.76
N GLN A 327 -31.42 3.08 -19.52
CA GLN A 327 -32.75 3.02 -18.90
C GLN A 327 -33.22 4.37 -18.36
N VAL A 328 -32.33 5.35 -18.25
CA VAL A 328 -32.62 6.67 -17.64
C VAL A 328 -32.36 7.80 -18.62
N LYS A 329 -31.40 7.65 -19.53
CA LYS A 329 -31.04 8.69 -20.50
C LYS A 329 -30.80 8.11 -21.88
N SER A 330 -31.17 8.88 -22.91
CA SER A 330 -30.83 8.52 -24.28
C SER A 330 -29.33 8.61 -24.51
N ILE A 331 -28.78 7.59 -25.19
CA ILE A 331 -27.36 7.48 -25.49
C ILE A 331 -27.18 7.54 -27.01
N PRO A 332 -26.18 8.27 -27.53
CA PRO A 332 -25.89 8.30 -28.95
C PRO A 332 -25.73 6.90 -29.57
N MET A 333 -26.31 6.68 -30.75
CA MET A 333 -26.20 5.41 -31.48
C MET A 333 -24.76 4.98 -31.75
N SER A 334 -23.85 5.96 -31.89
CA SER A 334 -22.42 5.71 -32.04
C SER A 334 -21.83 4.93 -30.86
N ILE A 335 -22.34 5.09 -29.64
CA ILE A 335 -21.88 4.36 -28.45
C ILE A 335 -22.59 3.01 -28.34
N ILE A 336 -23.88 2.94 -28.69
CA ILE A 336 -24.67 1.71 -28.60
C ILE A 336 -24.11 0.60 -29.50
N ASN A 337 -23.70 0.96 -30.72
CA ASN A 337 -23.16 0.01 -31.70
C ASN A 337 -21.80 -0.59 -31.28
N ALA A 338 -21.10 0.01 -30.32
CA ALA A 338 -19.82 -0.48 -29.79
C ALA A 338 -19.87 -1.90 -29.20
N LYS A 339 -21.06 -2.33 -28.74
CA LYS A 339 -21.26 -3.62 -28.05
C LYS A 339 -20.93 -4.83 -28.94
N ALA A 340 -21.00 -4.68 -30.26
CA ALA A 340 -20.80 -5.77 -31.22
C ALA A 340 -19.32 -6.11 -31.48
N ASP A 341 -18.39 -5.20 -31.22
CA ASP A 341 -16.97 -5.32 -31.64
C ASP A 341 -16.03 -5.82 -30.52
N ILE A 342 -16.58 -6.32 -29.42
CA ILE A 342 -15.82 -6.67 -28.22
C ILE A 342 -15.30 -8.11 -28.30
N THR A 343 -13.98 -8.28 -28.34
CA THR A 343 -13.31 -9.58 -28.57
C THR A 343 -13.20 -10.46 -27.31
N ASN A 344 -13.15 -9.89 -26.10
CA ASN A 344 -13.23 -10.63 -24.83
C ASN A 344 -13.71 -9.71 -23.69
N ASN A 345 -14.75 -10.13 -22.95
CA ASN A 345 -15.37 -9.33 -21.89
C ASN A 345 -14.47 -9.04 -20.69
N PHE A 346 -13.42 -9.85 -20.48
CA PHE A 346 -12.64 -9.83 -19.24
C PHE A 346 -11.23 -9.27 -19.40
N HIS A 347 -10.83 -8.90 -20.61
CA HIS A 347 -9.55 -8.21 -20.81
C HIS A 347 -9.63 -6.78 -20.32
N LEU A 348 -8.54 -6.31 -19.72
CA LEU A 348 -8.40 -4.93 -19.28
C LEU A 348 -7.83 -4.06 -20.39
N PHE A 349 -8.28 -2.82 -20.45
CA PHE A 349 -7.70 -1.82 -21.32
C PHE A 349 -7.76 -0.43 -20.68
N TRP A 350 -6.82 0.42 -21.11
CA TRP A 350 -6.68 1.79 -20.62
C TRP A 350 -7.44 2.77 -21.49
N VAL A 351 -8.16 3.68 -20.85
CA VAL A 351 -8.94 4.74 -21.50
C VAL A 351 -8.51 6.09 -20.94
N LYS A 352 -8.19 7.03 -21.85
CA LYS A 352 -7.90 8.42 -21.50
C LYS A 352 -9.19 9.24 -21.59
N ILE A 353 -9.59 9.86 -20.49
CA ILE A 353 -10.74 10.78 -20.45
C ILE A 353 -10.27 12.22 -20.34
N PHE A 354 -10.61 13.03 -21.34
CA PHE A 354 -10.28 14.45 -21.40
C PHE A 354 -11.47 15.28 -20.91
N TYR A 355 -11.33 15.98 -19.80
CA TYR A 355 -12.39 16.84 -19.29
C TYR A 355 -12.34 18.22 -19.94
N ARG A 356 -13.52 18.75 -20.31
CA ARG A 356 -13.66 20.11 -20.86
C ARG A 356 -13.56 21.21 -19.81
N ARG A 357 -13.73 20.88 -18.51
CA ARG A 357 -13.56 21.87 -17.45
C ARG A 357 -12.07 22.16 -17.29
N ASN A 358 -11.71 23.45 -17.22
CA ASN A 358 -10.40 23.88 -16.76
C ASN A 358 -10.19 23.29 -15.37
N ILE A 359 -9.50 22.16 -15.31
CA ILE A 359 -9.04 21.65 -14.05
C ILE A 359 -8.14 22.76 -13.49
N PRO A 360 -8.44 23.34 -12.32
CA PRO A 360 -7.66 24.44 -11.80
C PRO A 360 -6.21 23.99 -11.77
N GLN A 361 -5.38 24.62 -12.61
CA GLN A 361 -3.96 24.35 -12.59
C GLN A 361 -3.50 24.67 -11.18
N ILE A 362 -2.85 23.70 -10.54
CA ILE A 362 -2.27 23.92 -9.22
C ILE A 362 -1.23 25.02 -9.43
N GLN A 363 -1.59 26.23 -9.03
CA GLN A 363 -0.69 27.34 -8.99
C GLN A 363 0.22 27.12 -7.79
N ILE A 364 1.24 26.27 -7.93
CA ILE A 364 2.45 26.45 -7.15
C ILE A 364 3.11 27.71 -7.73
N ASN A 365 2.56 28.88 -7.41
CA ASN A 365 3.07 30.17 -7.88
C ASN A 365 4.41 30.53 -7.24
N ARG A 366 4.96 29.66 -6.38
CA ARG A 366 6.22 29.91 -5.71
C ARG A 366 7.32 29.10 -6.40
N PRO A 367 8.17 29.75 -7.20
CA PRO A 367 9.34 29.09 -7.76
C PRO A 367 10.19 28.50 -6.64
N ILE A 368 10.69 27.29 -6.87
CA ILE A 368 11.54 26.53 -5.94
C ILE A 368 12.95 27.13 -5.93
N VAL A 369 13.49 27.46 -7.11
CA VAL A 369 14.88 27.95 -7.26
C VAL A 369 14.96 29.29 -8.01
N PHE A 370 14.22 29.48 -9.11
CA PHE A 370 14.33 30.60 -10.03
C PHE A 370 13.03 31.40 -10.12
N SER A 371 13.04 32.65 -9.65
CA SER A 371 11.89 33.55 -9.68
C SER A 371 11.94 34.61 -10.78
N GLN A 372 12.98 34.61 -11.61
CA GLN A 372 13.20 35.68 -12.57
C GLN A 372 12.11 35.67 -13.65
N THR A 373 11.60 36.87 -13.95
CA THR A 373 10.79 37.11 -15.15
C THR A 373 11.56 38.06 -16.06
N TYR A 374 11.60 37.75 -17.36
CA TYR A 374 12.29 38.55 -18.34
C TYR A 374 11.42 38.66 -19.58
N LYS A 375 11.19 39.88 -20.07
CA LYS A 375 10.37 40.12 -21.25
C LYS A 375 11.17 39.76 -22.49
N MET A 376 10.50 39.14 -23.46
CA MET A 376 11.10 38.91 -24.76
C MET A 376 11.40 40.28 -25.39
N PRO A 377 12.63 40.51 -25.89
CA PRO A 377 12.95 41.77 -26.54
C PRO A 377 12.15 41.93 -27.83
N GLU A 378 11.54 43.10 -28.03
CA GLU A 378 11.00 43.50 -29.33
C GLU A 378 12.17 43.88 -30.24
N GLY A 379 12.25 43.32 -31.46
CA GLY A 379 13.36 43.59 -32.36
C GLY A 379 13.03 43.37 -33.83
N ALA A 380 13.88 43.90 -34.71
CA ALA A 380 13.78 43.76 -36.15
C ALA A 380 13.99 42.29 -36.58
N SER A 381 13.30 41.86 -37.65
CA SER A 381 13.37 40.48 -38.15
C SER A 381 14.79 40.01 -38.47
N ASP A 382 15.69 40.93 -38.82
CA ASP A 382 17.07 40.62 -39.16
C ASP A 382 17.92 40.25 -37.94
N TYR A 383 17.60 40.78 -36.75
CA TYR A 383 18.32 40.45 -35.52
C TYR A 383 17.97 39.05 -35.01
N GLU A 384 16.70 38.65 -35.13
CA GLU A 384 16.25 37.29 -34.80
C GLU A 384 16.88 36.26 -35.74
N ARG A 385 17.05 36.58 -37.04
CA ARG A 385 17.76 35.67 -37.97
C ARG A 385 19.20 35.43 -37.54
N ILE A 386 19.91 36.47 -37.11
CA ILE A 386 21.29 36.35 -36.61
C ILE A 386 21.30 35.50 -35.33
N PHE A 387 20.37 35.74 -34.41
CA PHE A 387 20.25 34.94 -33.19
C PHE A 387 20.02 33.46 -33.49
N LEU A 388 19.06 33.12 -34.35
CA LEU A 388 18.75 31.74 -34.73
C LEU A 388 19.93 31.06 -35.43
N HIS A 389 20.69 31.79 -36.24
CA HIS A 389 21.90 31.27 -36.86
C HIS A 389 22.95 30.90 -35.80
N LEU A 390 23.18 31.78 -34.82
CA LEU A 390 24.10 31.50 -33.71
C LEU A 390 23.60 30.35 -32.83
N GLU A 391 22.31 30.32 -32.48
CA GLU A 391 21.69 29.23 -31.70
C GLU A 391 21.84 27.86 -32.36
N SER A 392 21.82 27.81 -33.71
CA SER A 392 22.06 26.55 -34.43
C SER A 392 23.50 26.01 -34.31
N GLN A 393 24.45 26.85 -33.88
CA GLN A 393 25.87 26.52 -33.79
C GLN A 393 26.35 26.34 -32.35
N THR A 394 25.67 26.93 -31.37
CA THR A 394 26.06 26.91 -29.96
C THR A 394 24.85 26.97 -29.03
N ASN A 395 25.02 26.42 -27.82
CA ASN A 395 24.05 26.60 -26.72
C ASN A 395 24.15 28.00 -26.08
N ASP A 396 25.12 28.82 -26.49
CA ASP A 396 25.35 30.16 -25.94
C ASP A 396 25.62 31.23 -27.01
N PRO A 397 24.57 31.72 -27.68
CA PRO A 397 24.67 32.63 -28.82
C PRO A 397 25.41 33.93 -28.49
N TYR A 398 25.26 34.44 -27.26
CA TYR A 398 25.87 35.70 -26.85
C TYR A 398 27.39 35.60 -26.69
N ASP A 399 27.87 34.54 -26.04
CA ASP A 399 29.31 34.31 -25.89
C ASP A 399 29.99 34.02 -27.23
N GLN A 400 29.31 33.31 -28.14
CA GLN A 400 29.83 33.12 -29.50
C GLN A 400 29.93 34.46 -30.25
N LEU A 401 28.92 35.32 -30.15
CA LEU A 401 28.93 36.65 -30.75
C LEU A 401 30.12 37.48 -30.26
N ILE A 402 30.35 37.53 -28.94
CA ILE A 402 31.46 38.31 -28.35
C ILE A 402 32.83 37.75 -28.75
N ASN A 403 32.98 36.43 -28.76
CA ASN A 403 34.27 35.78 -29.03
C ASN A 403 34.61 35.66 -30.52
N SER A 404 33.64 35.87 -31.41
CA SER A 404 33.84 35.80 -32.85
C SER A 404 34.61 37.02 -33.39
N LYS A 405 35.85 36.80 -33.85
CA LYS A 405 36.69 37.85 -34.45
C LYS A 405 36.16 38.36 -35.81
N GLU A 406 35.34 37.56 -36.48
CA GLU A 406 34.78 37.87 -37.81
C GLU A 406 33.60 38.85 -37.77
N LEU A 407 32.96 39.05 -36.62
CA LEU A 407 31.78 39.90 -36.43
C LEU A 407 32.13 41.29 -35.83
N GLY A 408 33.35 41.77 -36.06
CA GLY A 408 33.87 43.05 -35.53
C GLY A 408 33.05 44.32 -35.84
N PHE A 409 32.05 44.23 -36.73
CA PHE A 409 31.17 45.33 -37.14
C PHE A 409 29.70 45.15 -36.71
N VAL A 410 29.39 44.23 -35.79
CA VAL A 410 28.02 44.11 -35.26
C VAL A 410 27.67 45.31 -34.39
N SER A 411 26.57 45.98 -34.71
CA SER A 411 26.09 47.15 -33.97
C SER A 411 25.78 46.82 -32.51
N ASN A 412 25.90 47.81 -31.62
CA ASN A 412 25.55 47.65 -30.21
C ASN A 412 24.10 47.18 -30.03
N ASP A 413 23.18 47.62 -30.90
CA ASP A 413 21.77 47.21 -30.88
C ASP A 413 21.59 45.70 -31.11
N VAL A 414 22.38 45.11 -32.03
CA VAL A 414 22.35 43.66 -32.28
C VAL A 414 22.94 42.90 -31.09
N ARG A 415 24.03 43.39 -30.49
CA ARG A 415 24.63 42.78 -29.29
C ARG A 415 23.67 42.80 -28.10
N GLU A 416 23.03 43.93 -27.87
CA GLU A 416 22.01 44.09 -26.82
C GLU A 416 20.84 43.16 -27.10
N TYR A 417 20.33 43.11 -28.33
CA TYR A 417 19.25 42.21 -28.71
C TYR A 417 19.60 40.74 -28.44
N ILE A 418 20.78 40.28 -28.88
CA ILE A 418 21.23 38.89 -28.69
C ILE A 418 21.43 38.57 -27.20
N LEU A 419 21.96 39.50 -26.39
CA LEU A 419 22.05 39.34 -24.93
C LEU A 419 20.66 39.15 -24.34
N ARG A 420 19.73 40.08 -24.60
CA ARG A 420 18.35 40.01 -24.09
C ARG A 420 17.62 38.75 -24.54
N ARG A 421 17.83 38.33 -25.79
CA ARG A 421 17.23 37.11 -26.35
C ARG A 421 17.80 35.85 -25.68
N THR A 422 19.12 35.82 -25.43
CA THR A 422 19.79 34.74 -24.71
C THR A 422 19.33 34.66 -23.25
N ILE A 423 19.19 35.80 -22.56
CA ILE A 423 18.60 35.86 -21.21
C ILE A 423 17.16 35.33 -21.24
N SER A 424 16.34 35.79 -22.20
CA SER A 424 14.96 35.32 -22.37
C SER A 424 14.89 33.80 -22.58
N TYR A 425 15.80 33.24 -23.38
CA TYR A 425 15.93 31.79 -23.57
C TYR A 425 16.33 31.07 -22.26
N GLN A 426 17.33 31.56 -21.54
CA GLN A 426 17.75 30.98 -20.27
C GLN A 426 16.67 31.06 -19.18
N VAL A 427 15.90 32.16 -19.13
CA VAL A 427 14.71 32.28 -18.27
C VAL A 427 13.61 31.30 -18.68
N SER A 428 13.46 31.01 -19.97
CA SER A 428 12.57 29.93 -20.42
C SER A 428 13.06 28.56 -19.93
N GLN A 429 14.36 28.29 -20.02
CA GLN A 429 14.94 27.03 -19.52
C GLN A 429 14.85 26.93 -17.99
N SER A 430 15.02 28.02 -17.25
CA SER A 430 14.86 28.00 -15.78
C SER A 430 13.44 27.64 -15.37
N ARG A 431 12.42 28.14 -16.08
CA ARG A 431 11.01 27.74 -15.87
C ARG A 431 10.77 26.26 -16.14
N LYS A 432 11.45 25.68 -17.13
CA LYS A 432 11.38 24.24 -17.40
C LYS A 432 12.04 23.44 -16.28
N PHE A 433 13.17 23.91 -15.77
CA PHE A 433 13.83 23.33 -14.61
C PHE A 433 12.94 23.38 -13.35
N GLU A 434 12.27 24.52 -13.09
CA GLU A 434 11.27 24.63 -12.00
C GLU A 434 10.18 23.57 -12.13
N ARG A 435 9.60 23.44 -13.33
CA ARG A 435 8.58 22.43 -13.60
C ARG A 435 9.10 21.01 -13.41
N MET A 436 10.34 20.72 -13.79
CA MET A 436 10.98 19.44 -13.54
C MET A 436 11.13 19.18 -12.03
N MET A 437 11.49 20.20 -11.23
CA MET A 437 11.61 20.08 -9.78
C MET A 437 10.26 19.86 -9.10
N GLU A 438 9.21 20.55 -9.55
CA GLU A 438 7.82 20.29 -9.12
C GLU A 438 7.41 18.86 -9.43
N PHE A 439 7.67 18.40 -10.66
CA PHE A 439 7.41 17.04 -11.09
C PHE A 439 8.10 16.04 -10.17
N ARG A 440 9.39 16.23 -9.86
CA ARG A 440 10.16 15.41 -8.91
C ARG A 440 9.54 15.38 -7.52
N LEU A 441 9.07 16.51 -7.00
CA LEU A 441 8.36 16.57 -5.72
C LEU A 441 7.08 15.73 -5.77
N CYS A 442 6.27 15.89 -6.82
CA CYS A 442 5.04 15.13 -7.00
C CYS A 442 5.28 13.63 -7.19
N SER A 443 6.34 13.20 -7.89
CA SER A 443 6.68 11.76 -7.94
C SER A 443 7.06 11.21 -6.58
N LYS A 444 7.77 11.96 -5.73
CA LYS A 444 8.06 11.48 -4.36
C LYS A 444 6.78 11.29 -3.55
N GLN A 445 5.77 12.12 -3.78
CA GLN A 445 4.45 11.94 -3.18
C GLN A 445 3.76 10.68 -3.73
N LEU A 446 3.88 10.41 -5.04
CA LEU A 446 3.38 9.17 -5.64
C LEU A 446 4.06 7.93 -5.06
N ASP A 447 5.38 7.97 -4.81
CA ASP A 447 6.12 6.86 -4.22
C ASP A 447 5.60 6.51 -2.83
N ARG A 448 5.43 7.52 -1.97
CA ARG A 448 4.80 7.36 -0.65
C ARG A 448 3.37 6.84 -0.77
N TRP A 449 2.63 7.28 -1.78
CA TRP A 449 1.27 6.83 -2.00
C TRP A 449 1.22 5.36 -2.42
N ILE A 450 2.14 4.91 -3.28
CA ILE A 450 2.30 3.50 -3.64
C ILE A 450 2.58 2.67 -2.39
N GLU A 451 3.48 3.09 -1.52
CA GLU A 451 3.79 2.37 -0.26
C GLU A 451 2.53 2.18 0.62
N ILE A 452 1.70 3.23 0.73
CA ILE A 452 0.44 3.19 1.48
C ILE A 452 -0.55 2.24 0.81
N SER A 453 -0.72 2.34 -0.51
CA SER A 453 -1.63 1.48 -1.27
C SER A 453 -1.20 0.01 -1.24
N GLU A 454 0.10 -0.27 -1.28
CA GLU A 454 0.65 -1.62 -1.10
C GLU A 454 0.42 -2.16 0.31
N ALA A 455 0.50 -1.32 1.35
CA ALA A 455 0.16 -1.72 2.71
C ALA A 455 -1.33 -2.08 2.84
N GLY A 456 -2.21 -1.29 2.22
CA GLY A 456 -3.63 -1.62 2.08
C GLY A 456 -3.85 -2.92 1.31
N LEU A 457 -3.14 -3.11 0.20
CA LEU A 457 -3.21 -4.32 -0.63
C LEU A 457 -2.91 -5.56 0.17
N ARG A 458 -1.76 -5.56 0.87
CA ARG A 458 -1.34 -6.65 1.75
C ARG A 458 -2.47 -7.05 2.68
N LEU A 459 -3.03 -6.09 3.41
CA LEU A 459 -4.10 -6.35 4.34
C LEU A 459 -5.33 -6.98 3.65
N SER A 460 -5.72 -6.47 2.48
CA SER A 460 -6.88 -6.97 1.75
C SER A 460 -6.71 -8.39 1.20
N ILE A 461 -5.48 -8.83 0.92
CA ILE A 461 -5.24 -10.10 0.20
C ILE A 461 -4.47 -11.15 1.00
N THR A 462 -3.98 -10.82 2.20
CA THR A 462 -3.31 -11.75 3.12
C THR A 462 -4.12 -13.04 3.30
N GLN A 463 -5.40 -12.95 3.67
CA GLN A 463 -6.24 -14.14 3.91
C GLN A 463 -6.41 -15.01 2.67
N ILE A 464 -6.48 -14.39 1.50
CA ILE A 464 -6.59 -15.09 0.23
C ILE A 464 -5.28 -15.84 -0.06
N ALA A 465 -4.14 -15.21 0.20
CA ALA A 465 -2.82 -15.84 0.06
C ALA A 465 -2.63 -17.01 1.04
N GLU A 466 -3.04 -16.86 2.30
CA GLU A 466 -3.02 -17.93 3.31
C GLU A 466 -3.92 -19.10 2.92
N LYS A 467 -5.15 -18.82 2.48
CA LYS A 467 -6.07 -19.85 1.99
C LYS A 467 -5.48 -20.59 0.79
N ALA A 468 -4.82 -19.89 -0.13
CA ALA A 468 -4.15 -20.52 -1.27
C ALA A 468 -3.01 -21.47 -0.83
N ALA A 469 -2.24 -21.08 0.20
CA ALA A 469 -1.22 -21.94 0.80
C ALA A 469 -1.83 -23.18 1.46
N ASN A 470 -2.86 -23.02 2.30
CA ASN A 470 -3.54 -24.13 2.95
C ASN A 470 -4.17 -25.10 1.92
N MET A 471 -4.83 -24.57 0.89
CA MET A 471 -5.38 -25.39 -0.20
C MET A 471 -4.29 -26.15 -0.97
N ALA A 472 -3.11 -25.57 -1.15
CA ALA A 472 -1.99 -26.27 -1.77
C ALA A 472 -1.51 -27.43 -0.89
N PHE A 473 -1.43 -27.25 0.43
CA PHE A 473 -1.13 -28.33 1.37
C PHE A 473 -2.21 -29.44 1.36
N GLU A 474 -3.49 -29.07 1.38
CA GLU A 474 -4.63 -29.99 1.38
C GLU A 474 -4.71 -30.86 0.12
N ARG A 475 -4.18 -30.38 -1.01
CA ARG A 475 -4.03 -31.18 -2.25
C ARG A 475 -3.03 -32.33 -2.11
N GLY A 476 -2.30 -32.39 -1.01
CA GLY A 476 -1.43 -33.53 -0.68
C GLY A 476 -0.13 -33.57 -1.46
N TYR A 477 0.39 -32.41 -1.92
CA TYR A 477 1.70 -32.37 -2.55
C TYR A 477 2.77 -32.94 -1.61
N LYS A 478 3.63 -33.81 -2.14
CA LYS A 478 4.68 -34.48 -1.35
C LYS A 478 5.71 -33.47 -0.81
N TYR A 479 6.09 -32.49 -1.64
CA TYR A 479 7.14 -31.53 -1.35
C TYR A 479 6.59 -30.11 -1.14
N MET A 480 7.07 -29.45 -0.09
CA MET A 480 6.63 -28.11 0.29
C MET A 480 6.98 -27.05 -0.76
N ASN A 481 8.18 -27.10 -1.37
CA ASN A 481 8.58 -26.17 -2.43
C ASN A 481 7.63 -26.22 -3.64
N PHE A 482 7.14 -27.41 -4.00
CA PHE A 482 6.17 -27.55 -5.07
C PHE A 482 4.80 -26.97 -4.68
N ALA A 483 4.33 -27.25 -3.46
CA ALA A 483 3.10 -26.63 -2.93
C ALA A 483 3.21 -25.10 -2.91
N PHE A 484 4.36 -24.58 -2.50
CA PHE A 484 4.67 -23.16 -2.49
C PHE A 484 4.64 -22.55 -3.89
N ARG A 485 5.33 -23.15 -4.87
CA ARG A 485 5.29 -22.71 -6.28
C ARG A 485 3.86 -22.63 -6.79
N LYS A 486 3.01 -23.62 -6.49
CA LYS A 486 1.59 -23.64 -6.89
C LYS A 486 0.78 -22.55 -6.17
N ALA A 487 0.95 -22.38 -4.87
CA ALA A 487 0.24 -21.38 -4.07
C ALA A 487 0.61 -19.92 -4.43
N SER A 488 1.87 -19.68 -4.78
CA SER A 488 2.39 -18.34 -5.09
C SER A 488 2.24 -17.93 -6.55
N THR A 489 1.68 -18.78 -7.41
CA THR A 489 1.50 -18.46 -8.85
C THR A 489 0.70 -17.20 -9.12
N MET A 490 -0.08 -16.67 -8.17
CA MET A 490 -0.91 -15.48 -8.38
C MET A 490 -0.43 -14.25 -7.61
N PHE A 491 0.63 -14.38 -6.82
CA PHE A 491 1.10 -13.32 -5.92
C PHE A 491 2.52 -12.92 -6.31
N ASP A 492 2.69 -11.68 -6.72
CA ASP A 492 4.01 -11.14 -7.08
C ASP A 492 4.73 -10.52 -5.88
N GLU A 493 3.97 -10.12 -4.85
CA GLU A 493 4.52 -9.44 -3.69
C GLU A 493 5.35 -10.39 -2.81
N ARG A 494 6.61 -10.00 -2.58
CA ARG A 494 7.58 -10.72 -1.74
C ARG A 494 7.01 -11.12 -0.37
N LEU A 495 6.41 -10.17 0.36
CA LEU A 495 5.94 -10.40 1.73
C LEU A 495 4.80 -11.43 1.80
N LEU A 496 3.88 -11.41 0.82
CA LEU A 496 2.80 -12.40 0.74
C LEU A 496 3.34 -13.78 0.44
N ARG A 497 4.30 -13.88 -0.48
CA ARG A 497 4.98 -15.15 -0.79
C ARG A 497 5.76 -15.68 0.42
N GLN A 498 6.50 -14.82 1.12
CA GLN A 498 7.21 -15.18 2.35
C GLN A 498 6.24 -15.75 3.39
N MET A 499 5.09 -15.10 3.57
CA MET A 499 4.03 -15.58 4.45
C MET A 499 3.44 -16.91 3.99
N GLN A 500 3.14 -17.08 2.71
CA GLN A 500 2.64 -18.36 2.16
C GLN A 500 3.60 -19.51 2.44
N PHE A 501 4.90 -19.26 2.30
CA PHE A 501 5.93 -20.23 2.61
C PHE A 501 5.90 -20.61 4.10
N LEU A 502 5.81 -19.64 5.00
CA LEU A 502 5.73 -19.89 6.45
C LEU A 502 4.46 -20.67 6.85
N VAL A 503 3.31 -20.38 6.23
CA VAL A 503 2.05 -21.11 6.43
C VAL A 503 2.17 -22.56 5.97
N LEU A 504 2.82 -22.80 4.83
CA LEU A 504 3.11 -24.15 4.35
C LEU A 504 4.08 -24.86 5.29
N ALA A 505 5.19 -24.22 5.67
CA ALA A 505 6.16 -24.76 6.62
C ALA A 505 5.49 -25.22 7.91
N GLN A 506 4.58 -24.40 8.45
CA GLN A 506 3.80 -24.76 9.63
C GLN A 506 2.88 -25.97 9.39
N SER A 507 2.21 -26.03 8.24
CA SER A 507 1.31 -27.14 7.90
C SER A 507 2.05 -28.46 7.71
N TYR A 508 3.24 -28.42 7.11
CA TYR A 508 4.12 -29.59 6.96
C TYR A 508 4.89 -29.94 8.24
N PHE A 509 5.04 -29.00 9.18
CA PHE A 509 5.85 -29.19 10.39
C PHE A 509 5.48 -30.45 11.17
N SER A 510 4.19 -30.71 11.37
CA SER A 510 3.71 -31.91 12.08
C SER A 510 4.14 -33.22 11.42
N LYS A 511 4.24 -33.25 10.08
CA LYS A 511 4.75 -34.41 9.33
C LYS A 511 6.26 -34.56 9.51
N TYR A 512 6.99 -33.44 9.54
CA TYR A 512 8.45 -33.43 9.58
C TYR A 512 9.02 -33.77 10.96
N ILE A 513 8.31 -33.40 12.03
CA ILE A 513 8.74 -33.70 13.40
C ILE A 513 8.42 -35.14 13.84
N SER A 514 7.77 -35.94 13.00
CA SER A 514 7.41 -37.32 13.37
C SER A 514 8.66 -38.13 13.74
N GLY A 515 8.67 -38.66 14.97
CA GLY A 515 9.80 -39.38 15.55
C GLY A 515 10.94 -38.50 16.10
N LEU A 516 10.77 -37.18 16.17
CA LEU A 516 11.66 -36.23 16.83
C LEU A 516 11.07 -35.63 18.11
N GLU A 517 9.85 -36.01 18.48
CA GLU A 517 9.08 -35.35 19.54
C GLU A 517 9.80 -35.44 20.89
N LYS A 518 10.43 -36.59 21.18
CA LYS A 518 11.22 -36.79 22.41
C LYS A 518 12.44 -35.87 22.47
N ASP A 519 13.15 -35.72 21.35
CA ASP A 519 14.34 -34.89 21.25
C ASP A 519 13.97 -33.40 21.38
N ILE A 520 12.88 -32.97 20.72
CA ILE A 520 12.35 -31.59 20.81
C ILE A 520 11.89 -31.28 22.24
N ASN A 521 11.15 -32.19 22.89
CA ASN A 521 10.70 -31.99 24.27
C ASN A 521 11.88 -31.86 25.23
N LYS A 522 12.91 -32.71 25.09
CA LYS A 522 14.12 -32.63 25.90
C LYS A 522 14.85 -31.29 25.74
N VAL A 523 14.93 -30.78 24.51
CA VAL A 523 15.52 -29.46 24.23
C VAL A 523 14.68 -28.32 24.82
N ASN A 524 13.35 -28.41 24.76
CA ASN A 524 12.45 -27.42 25.36
C ASN A 524 12.54 -27.39 26.89
N ASP A 525 12.57 -28.55 27.53
CA ASP A 525 12.72 -28.66 28.99
C ASP A 525 14.05 -28.06 29.46
N TRP A 526 15.13 -28.36 28.72
CA TRP A 526 16.45 -27.75 28.98
C TRP A 526 16.41 -26.23 28.81
N TRP A 527 15.84 -25.73 27.71
CA TRP A 527 15.73 -24.30 27.44
C TRP A 527 14.92 -23.57 28.51
N PHE A 528 13.80 -24.16 28.94
CA PHE A 528 13.00 -23.63 30.03
C PHE A 528 13.85 -23.48 31.31
N ASN A 529 14.58 -24.52 31.70
CA ASN A 529 15.43 -24.51 32.89
C ASN A 529 16.57 -23.48 32.77
N LEU A 530 17.21 -23.38 31.60
CA LEU A 530 18.26 -22.40 31.34
C LEU A 530 17.75 -20.96 31.55
N LEU A 531 16.59 -20.63 30.97
CA LEU A 531 16.00 -19.30 31.11
C LEU A 531 15.63 -19.00 32.56
N GLN A 532 15.09 -19.97 33.31
CA GLN A 532 14.79 -19.79 34.74
C GLN A 532 16.07 -19.52 35.55
N GLN A 533 17.11 -20.31 35.35
CA GLN A 533 18.40 -20.14 36.02
C GLN A 533 19.02 -18.76 35.72
N LYS A 534 19.08 -18.38 34.45
CA LYS A 534 19.62 -17.07 34.05
C LYS A 534 18.76 -15.91 34.55
N ASN A 535 17.44 -16.07 34.62
CA ASN A 535 16.55 -15.04 35.14
C ASN A 535 16.83 -14.73 36.62
N THR A 536 17.11 -15.74 37.45
CA THR A 536 17.49 -15.52 38.86
C THR A 536 18.82 -14.78 39.04
N ALA A 537 19.70 -14.84 38.04
CA ALA A 537 20.96 -14.07 38.04
C ALA A 537 20.80 -12.64 37.49
N LEU A 538 19.64 -12.33 36.89
CA LEU A 538 19.35 -11.07 36.23
C LEU A 538 18.68 -10.04 37.15
N ASP A 539 18.18 -10.45 38.32
CA ASP A 539 17.54 -9.56 39.31
C ASP A 539 18.48 -8.43 39.79
N ASP A 540 19.80 -8.54 39.55
CA ASP A 540 20.82 -7.54 39.89
C ASP A 540 21.28 -6.65 38.70
N ILE A 541 20.77 -6.86 37.49
CA ILE A 541 21.29 -6.17 36.29
C ILE A 541 20.50 -4.90 35.97
N TYR A 542 21.09 -3.75 36.33
CA TYR A 542 20.63 -2.45 35.88
C TYR A 542 20.82 -2.32 34.35
N ILE A 543 19.73 -2.16 33.60
CA ILE A 543 19.79 -1.87 32.16
C ILE A 543 19.84 -0.34 32.01
N GLU A 544 21.05 0.21 31.89
CA GLU A 544 21.24 1.64 31.64
C GLU A 544 20.92 2.01 30.19
N PHE A 545 19.68 2.39 29.96
CA PHE A 545 19.32 3.15 28.76
C PHE A 545 19.47 4.64 29.01
N THR A 546 20.15 5.34 28.11
CA THR A 546 20.34 6.78 28.18
C THR A 546 19.05 7.56 27.96
N THR A 547 18.04 6.95 27.31
CA THR A 547 16.77 7.60 26.99
C THR A 547 15.56 6.77 27.42
N LYS A 548 14.49 7.45 27.84
CA LYS A 548 13.19 6.82 28.17
C LYS A 548 12.60 6.08 26.97
N SER A 549 12.85 6.57 25.75
CA SER A 549 12.39 5.93 24.51
C SER A 549 13.09 4.60 24.25
N ALA A 550 14.42 4.52 24.41
CA ALA A 550 15.16 3.27 24.26
C ALA A 550 14.72 2.22 25.29
N ASN A 551 14.50 2.65 26.55
CA ASN A 551 13.94 1.76 27.57
C ASN A 551 12.54 1.25 27.19
N GLY A 552 11.65 2.13 26.73
CA GLY A 552 10.31 1.73 26.27
C GLY A 552 10.36 0.71 25.14
N LEU A 553 11.21 0.94 24.13
CA LEU A 553 11.38 0.04 22.99
C LEU A 553 11.98 -1.32 23.40
N PHE A 554 12.88 -1.34 24.38
CA PHE A 554 13.42 -2.58 24.92
C PHE A 554 12.34 -3.42 25.61
N TRP A 555 11.53 -2.82 26.48
CA TRP A 555 10.45 -3.55 27.15
C TRP A 555 9.36 -4.00 26.18
N GLU A 556 9.10 -3.25 25.11
CA GLU A 556 8.27 -3.71 24.00
C GLU A 556 8.85 -4.99 23.37
N CYS A 557 10.17 -5.05 23.15
CA CYS A 557 10.81 -6.27 22.65
C CYS A 557 10.63 -7.46 23.60
N VAL A 558 10.77 -7.24 24.91
CA VAL A 558 10.53 -8.26 25.95
C VAL A 558 9.10 -8.78 25.88
N GLU A 559 8.10 -7.91 25.75
CA GLU A 559 6.70 -8.29 25.60
C GLU A 559 6.44 -9.05 24.29
N VAL A 560 7.00 -8.60 23.16
CA VAL A 560 6.83 -9.26 21.86
C VAL A 560 7.41 -10.67 21.87
N LEU A 561 8.56 -10.86 22.51
CA LEU A 561 9.23 -12.15 22.66
C LEU A 561 8.37 -13.18 23.41
N GLN A 562 7.46 -12.77 24.31
CA GLN A 562 6.51 -13.67 24.99
C GLN A 562 5.45 -14.26 24.06
N THR A 563 5.25 -13.64 22.90
CA THR A 563 4.17 -14.00 21.96
C THR A 563 4.60 -15.04 20.93
N ILE A 564 5.89 -15.39 20.89
CA ILE A 564 6.45 -16.38 19.97
C ILE A 564 5.88 -17.77 20.29
N SER A 565 5.41 -18.47 19.27
CA SER A 565 4.69 -19.73 19.40
C SER A 565 4.86 -20.62 18.17
N LEU A 566 4.93 -21.94 18.39
CA LEU A 566 4.88 -22.96 17.33
C LEU A 566 3.54 -23.01 16.59
N GLU A 567 2.49 -22.41 17.16
CA GLU A 567 1.17 -22.33 16.54
C GLU A 567 1.07 -21.30 15.42
N ASP A 568 2.07 -20.42 15.27
CA ASP A 568 2.09 -19.44 14.18
C ASP A 568 3.53 -19.08 13.77
N PHE A 569 3.98 -19.69 12.67
CA PHE A 569 5.33 -19.45 12.14
C PHE A 569 5.47 -18.05 11.55
N LYS A 570 4.41 -17.51 10.92
CA LYS A 570 4.48 -16.21 10.23
C LYS A 570 4.67 -15.08 11.25
N ILE A 571 3.93 -15.13 12.36
CA ILE A 571 4.07 -14.16 13.44
C ILE A 571 5.38 -14.34 14.14
N SER A 572 5.75 -15.58 14.49
CA SER A 572 6.97 -15.84 15.23
C SER A 572 8.19 -15.34 14.47
N PHE A 573 8.27 -15.61 13.16
CA PHE A 573 9.32 -15.05 12.31
C PHE A 573 9.32 -13.52 12.31
N ARG A 574 8.17 -12.87 12.05
CA ARG A 574 8.05 -11.41 12.02
C ARG A 574 8.43 -10.78 13.37
N ASN A 575 8.03 -11.39 14.47
CA ASN A 575 8.33 -10.91 15.83
C ASN A 575 9.81 -11.05 16.16
N ILE A 576 10.47 -12.15 15.76
CA ILE A 576 11.91 -12.29 15.89
C ILE A 576 12.62 -11.20 15.09
N MET A 577 12.25 -10.99 13.82
CA MET A 577 12.84 -9.94 12.98
C MET A 577 12.62 -8.54 13.59
N ARG A 578 11.42 -8.24 14.06
CA ARG A 578 11.08 -6.96 14.73
C ARG A 578 11.92 -6.74 15.98
N VAL A 579 12.04 -7.75 16.83
CA VAL A 579 12.81 -7.68 18.08
C VAL A 579 14.28 -7.44 17.80
N VAL A 580 14.88 -8.22 16.90
CA VAL A 580 16.30 -8.07 16.56
C VAL A 580 16.56 -6.68 15.96
N ARG A 581 15.72 -6.23 15.03
CA ARG A 581 15.81 -4.88 14.44
C ARG A 581 15.76 -3.78 15.50
N ASN A 582 14.76 -3.83 16.37
CA ASN A 582 14.56 -2.81 17.40
C ASN A 582 15.73 -2.79 18.39
N ILE A 583 16.26 -3.97 18.77
CA ILE A 583 17.43 -4.07 19.64
C ILE A 583 18.70 -3.58 18.93
N ASP A 584 18.86 -3.86 17.64
CA ASP A 584 19.98 -3.34 16.83
C ASP A 584 19.94 -1.81 16.77
N GLN A 585 18.76 -1.21 16.58
CA GLN A 585 18.55 0.24 16.61
C GLN A 585 18.91 0.87 17.97
N ILE A 586 18.60 0.18 19.08
CA ILE A 586 19.00 0.62 20.43
C ILE A 586 20.53 0.53 20.59
N ALA A 587 21.16 -0.46 19.95
CA ALA A 587 22.59 -0.72 20.07
C ALA A 587 23.48 0.21 19.23
N THR A 588 23.03 0.72 18.08
CA THR A 588 23.77 1.51 17.07
C THR A 588 24.24 2.91 17.51
N THR A 589 24.94 3.00 18.64
CA THR A 589 25.47 4.28 19.18
C THR A 589 26.97 4.50 18.89
N HIS A 590 27.79 3.47 18.59
CA HIS A 590 29.23 3.59 18.28
C HIS A 590 29.80 2.35 17.55
N SER A 591 30.74 2.54 16.60
CA SER A 591 31.61 1.55 15.89
C SER A 591 31.09 0.12 15.66
N HIS A 592 31.04 -0.31 14.40
CA HIS A 592 30.37 -1.54 13.92
C HIS A 592 30.59 -2.85 14.70
N GLU A 593 31.82 -3.15 15.16
CA GLU A 593 32.09 -4.39 15.92
C GLU A 593 31.52 -4.35 17.36
N ARG A 594 31.53 -3.18 18.01
CA ARG A 594 30.92 -3.00 19.33
C ARG A 594 29.40 -3.04 19.24
N GLU A 595 28.82 -2.66 18.11
CA GLU A 595 27.37 -2.70 17.87
C GLU A 595 26.86 -4.14 17.93
N ILE A 596 27.46 -5.08 17.18
CA ILE A 596 27.00 -6.46 17.13
C ILE A 596 27.06 -7.14 18.51
N MET A 597 28.15 -6.95 19.26
CA MET A 597 28.24 -7.50 20.62
C MET A 597 27.21 -6.90 21.57
N LYS A 598 26.95 -5.59 21.48
CA LYS A 598 25.93 -4.91 22.28
C LYS A 598 24.52 -5.36 21.90
N THR A 599 24.21 -5.49 20.60
CA THR A 599 22.94 -6.03 20.09
C THR A 599 22.70 -7.42 20.65
N ARG A 600 23.70 -8.32 20.61
CA ARG A 600 23.57 -9.68 21.17
C ARG A 600 23.36 -9.68 22.67
N SER A 601 24.12 -8.88 23.41
CA SER A 601 23.97 -8.76 24.88
C SER A 601 22.57 -8.27 25.27
N LEU A 602 22.05 -7.26 24.57
CA LEU A 602 20.69 -6.76 24.81
C LEU A 602 19.62 -7.79 24.41
N LEU A 603 19.80 -8.49 23.29
CA LEU A 603 18.90 -9.55 22.85
C LEU A 603 18.86 -10.71 23.84
N GLU A 604 20.01 -11.12 24.38
CA GLU A 604 20.09 -12.14 25.44
C GLU A 604 19.24 -11.74 26.66
N LYS A 605 19.43 -10.51 27.16
CA LYS A 605 18.63 -9.97 28.28
C LYS A 605 17.14 -9.97 27.94
N ALA A 606 16.77 -9.54 26.74
CA ALA A 606 15.38 -9.49 26.32
C ALA A 606 14.73 -10.89 26.27
N VAL A 607 15.45 -11.90 25.78
CA VAL A 607 14.99 -13.31 25.74
C VAL A 607 14.79 -13.89 27.13
N ILE A 608 15.72 -13.61 28.05
CA ILE A 608 15.62 -14.12 29.43
C ILE A 608 14.46 -13.46 30.18
N LEU A 609 14.37 -12.12 30.14
CA LEU A 609 13.28 -11.36 30.76
C LEU A 609 11.92 -11.69 30.12
N GLY A 610 11.92 -11.92 28.82
CA GLY A 610 10.74 -12.32 28.04
C GLY A 610 10.28 -13.73 28.34
N LYS A 611 11.07 -14.57 29.01
CA LYS A 611 10.72 -15.98 29.30
C LYS A 611 10.20 -16.70 28.06
N SER A 612 10.86 -16.50 26.92
CA SER A 612 10.42 -17.00 25.63
C SER A 612 10.68 -18.50 25.47
N PHE A 613 9.86 -19.30 26.14
CA PHE A 613 10.03 -20.76 26.19
C PHE A 613 9.93 -21.43 24.82
N ASN A 614 9.16 -20.87 23.89
CA ASN A 614 9.01 -21.42 22.54
C ASN A 614 10.08 -20.94 21.55
N LEU A 615 10.97 -20.03 21.94
CA LEU A 615 11.92 -19.40 21.02
C LEU A 615 12.86 -20.41 20.37
N LEU A 616 13.41 -21.32 21.18
CA LEU A 616 14.32 -22.35 20.68
C LEU A 616 13.61 -23.35 19.76
N SER A 617 12.39 -23.75 20.11
CA SER A 617 11.53 -24.57 19.25
C SER A 617 11.26 -23.92 17.89
N ILE A 618 10.98 -22.61 17.88
CA ILE A 618 10.79 -21.86 16.64
C ILE A 618 12.08 -21.77 15.81
N TYR A 619 13.23 -21.59 16.45
CA TYR A 619 14.52 -21.64 15.78
C TYR A 619 14.76 -23.02 15.13
N LEU A 620 14.47 -24.11 15.84
CA LEU A 620 14.60 -25.47 15.32
C LEU A 620 13.66 -25.77 14.16
N ALA A 621 12.50 -25.10 14.09
CA ALA A 621 11.57 -25.25 13.00
C ALA A 621 11.95 -24.37 11.81
N ILE A 622 12.02 -23.06 12.01
CA ILE A 622 12.18 -22.06 10.94
C ILE A 622 13.59 -22.07 10.36
N GLY A 623 14.64 -22.32 11.16
CA GLY A 623 16.01 -22.34 10.66
C GLY A 623 16.18 -23.38 9.54
N PRO A 624 16.02 -24.68 9.84
CA PRO A 624 16.15 -25.77 8.88
C PRO A 624 15.15 -25.77 7.72
N ILE A 625 13.87 -25.46 8.00
CA ILE A 625 12.79 -25.59 7.00
C ILE A 625 12.70 -24.35 6.11
N CYS A 626 12.95 -23.16 6.67
CA CYS A 626 12.77 -21.89 5.96
C CYS A 626 14.12 -21.26 5.63
N MET A 627 14.95 -20.92 6.62
CA MET A 627 16.14 -20.09 6.37
C MET A 627 17.26 -20.82 5.62
N ASP A 628 17.33 -22.14 5.74
CA ASP A 628 18.23 -22.98 4.94
C ASP A 628 17.66 -23.30 3.54
N ASN A 629 16.37 -23.02 3.29
CA ASN A 629 15.74 -23.22 1.99
C ASN A 629 15.92 -21.98 1.10
N GLN A 630 16.50 -22.18 -0.09
CA GLN A 630 16.82 -21.09 -1.01
C GLN A 630 15.58 -20.29 -1.44
N ALA A 631 14.45 -20.96 -1.69
CA ALA A 631 13.23 -20.30 -2.14
C ALA A 631 12.65 -19.34 -1.09
N PHE A 632 12.80 -19.64 0.21
CA PHE A 632 12.43 -18.70 1.28
C PHE A 632 13.49 -17.63 1.49
N LYS A 633 14.77 -18.00 1.44
CA LYS A 633 15.88 -17.05 1.58
C LYS A 633 15.86 -15.95 0.52
N ASP A 634 15.52 -16.29 -0.72
CA ASP A 634 15.31 -15.33 -1.83
C ASP A 634 14.15 -14.36 -1.57
N LEU A 635 13.22 -14.73 -0.69
CA LEU A 635 12.12 -13.87 -0.26
C LEU A 635 12.48 -13.01 0.94
N CYS A 636 13.61 -13.24 1.62
CA CYS A 636 14.07 -12.43 2.74
C CYS A 636 14.95 -11.28 2.24
N THR A 637 14.77 -10.08 2.81
CA THR A 637 15.71 -8.97 2.55
C THR A 637 17.09 -9.28 3.12
N GLU A 638 18.12 -8.59 2.63
CA GLU A 638 19.47 -8.67 3.22
C GLU A 638 19.46 -8.34 4.72
N GLU A 639 18.61 -7.38 5.11
CA GLU A 639 18.42 -6.99 6.51
C GLU A 639 17.79 -8.13 7.34
N GLU A 640 16.74 -8.79 6.85
CA GLU A 640 16.11 -9.95 7.50
C GLU A 640 17.10 -11.12 7.63
N GLN A 641 17.89 -11.40 6.58
CA GLN A 641 18.92 -12.43 6.63
C GLN A 641 20.01 -12.09 7.67
N ARG A 642 20.47 -10.84 7.71
CA ARG A 642 21.41 -10.36 8.74
C ARG A 642 20.83 -10.50 10.14
N TYR A 643 19.58 -10.12 10.35
CA TYR A 643 18.91 -10.23 11.66
C TYR A 643 18.73 -11.67 12.10
N TRP A 644 18.43 -12.57 11.16
CA TRP A 644 18.42 -14.00 11.46
C TRP A 644 19.80 -14.48 11.92
N VAL A 645 20.89 -14.13 11.23
CA VAL A 645 22.25 -14.51 11.64
C VAL A 645 22.62 -13.98 13.03
N ILE A 646 22.21 -12.75 13.38
CA ILE A 646 22.40 -12.21 14.74
C ILE A 646 21.64 -13.04 15.77
N PHE A 647 20.40 -13.42 15.45
CA PHE A 647 19.57 -14.28 16.29
C PHE A 647 20.17 -15.68 16.47
N GLU A 648 20.62 -16.34 15.39
CA GLU A 648 21.28 -17.65 15.46
C GLU A 648 22.54 -17.59 16.32
N ALA A 649 23.37 -16.55 16.15
CA ALA A 649 24.57 -16.37 16.95
C ALA A 649 24.27 -16.24 18.45
N LEU A 650 23.14 -15.63 18.82
CA LEU A 650 22.68 -15.61 20.22
C LEU A 650 22.35 -17.03 20.70
N ILE A 651 21.57 -17.80 19.93
CA ILE A 651 21.21 -19.18 20.28
C ILE A 651 22.47 -20.02 20.48
N PHE A 652 23.46 -19.93 19.58
CA PHE A 652 24.73 -20.63 19.73
C PHE A 652 25.53 -20.16 20.96
N THR A 653 25.51 -18.86 21.28
CA THR A 653 26.18 -18.34 22.47
C THR A 653 25.57 -18.93 23.75
N LEU A 654 24.24 -19.09 23.80
CA LEU A 654 23.53 -19.71 24.91
C LEU A 654 23.77 -21.24 25.00
N LEU A 655 24.14 -21.88 23.89
CA LEU A 655 24.43 -23.32 23.81
C LEU A 655 25.91 -23.69 24.06
N ASN A 656 26.82 -22.73 24.05
CA ASN A 656 28.27 -22.97 23.87
C ASN A 656 28.91 -23.86 24.97
N ASN A 657 28.24 -24.05 26.11
CA ASN A 657 28.71 -24.88 27.23
C ASN A 657 27.98 -26.23 27.35
N GLU A 658 27.01 -26.54 26.49
CA GLU A 658 26.09 -27.69 26.62
C GLU A 658 26.22 -28.65 25.43
N THR A 659 27.30 -29.44 25.42
CA THR A 659 27.66 -30.35 24.32
C THR A 659 26.57 -31.38 23.99
N GLU A 660 25.86 -31.89 25.00
CA GLU A 660 24.77 -32.84 24.82
C GLU A 660 23.61 -32.19 24.05
N MET A 661 23.19 -30.99 24.45
CA MET A 661 22.08 -30.27 23.82
C MET A 661 22.44 -29.84 22.41
N TYR A 662 23.68 -29.40 22.19
CA TYR A 662 24.17 -29.11 20.84
C TYR A 662 24.06 -30.31 19.91
N THR A 663 24.38 -31.51 20.40
CA THR A 663 24.29 -32.75 19.62
C THR A 663 22.84 -33.08 19.26
N ILE A 664 21.91 -32.93 20.21
CA ILE A 664 20.48 -33.17 19.97
C ILE A 664 19.91 -32.16 18.97
N ILE A 665 20.24 -30.88 19.13
CA ILE A 665 19.82 -29.81 18.23
C ILE A 665 20.33 -30.07 16.81
N SER A 666 21.62 -30.40 16.67
CA SER A 666 22.22 -30.68 15.37
C SER A 666 21.54 -31.86 14.67
N LYS A 667 21.24 -32.95 15.42
CA LYS A 667 20.49 -34.11 14.93
C LYS A 667 19.09 -33.74 14.44
N VAL A 668 18.37 -32.90 15.20
CA VAL A 668 17.02 -32.41 14.81
C VAL A 668 17.12 -31.59 13.54
N GLN A 669 18.04 -30.62 13.48
CA GLN A 669 18.21 -29.74 12.32
C GLN A 669 18.62 -30.52 11.06
N GLU A 670 19.55 -31.49 11.18
CA GLU A 670 19.99 -32.33 10.07
C GLU A 670 18.83 -33.16 9.49
N LYS A 671 18.01 -33.78 10.36
CA LYS A 671 16.83 -34.52 9.89
C LYS A 671 15.85 -33.60 9.18
N LEU A 672 15.59 -32.40 9.70
CA LEU A 672 14.69 -31.43 9.07
C LEU A 672 15.22 -30.92 7.72
N ARG A 673 16.54 -30.70 7.59
CA ARG A 673 17.19 -30.28 6.32
C ARG A 673 17.09 -31.35 5.23
N ASN A 674 17.25 -32.63 5.60
CA ASN A 674 17.30 -33.71 4.62
C ASN A 674 15.93 -34.03 4.01
N ILE A 675 14.82 -33.69 4.70
CA ILE A 675 13.45 -33.94 4.21
C ILE A 675 13.15 -33.19 2.90
N GLU A 676 13.77 -32.02 2.66
CA GLU A 676 13.53 -31.24 1.44
C GLU A 676 14.47 -31.57 0.28
N LYS A 677 15.69 -32.03 0.57
CA LYS A 677 16.70 -32.33 -0.45
C LYS A 677 16.35 -33.57 -1.27
N ASP A 678 15.65 -34.54 -0.69
CA ASP A 678 15.20 -35.76 -1.38
C ASP A 678 14.04 -35.54 -2.38
N GLY A 679 13.78 -34.29 -2.79
CA GLY A 679 12.64 -33.91 -3.62
C GLY A 679 12.90 -32.99 -4.81
N ASP A 680 14.03 -32.28 -4.86
CA ASP A 680 14.33 -31.38 -5.98
C ASP A 680 14.88 -32.13 -7.21
N ASP A 681 15.46 -33.33 -7.03
CA ASP A 681 16.05 -34.12 -8.12
C ASP A 681 15.03 -34.89 -8.99
N SER A 682 13.73 -34.80 -8.69
CA SER A 682 12.67 -35.55 -9.41
C SER A 682 11.57 -34.69 -10.03
N ILE A 683 11.80 -33.39 -10.24
CA ILE A 683 10.84 -32.48 -10.90
C ILE A 683 11.27 -32.24 -12.35
N GLU A 684 11.37 -33.32 -13.13
CA GLU A 684 11.15 -33.29 -14.57
C GLU A 684 9.99 -34.27 -14.87
N GLU A 685 8.93 -33.73 -15.50
CA GLU A 685 7.82 -34.43 -16.16
C GLU A 685 6.79 -35.21 -15.30
N ASN A 686 5.68 -34.51 -14.96
CA ASN A 686 4.29 -34.95 -15.25
C ASN A 686 3.28 -33.84 -14.97
#